data_AF-A0A950LM78-F1
#
_entry.id   AF-A0A950LM78-F1
#
_cell.length_a   1.000
_cell.length_b   1.000
_cell.length_c   1.000
_cell.angle_alpha   90.00
_cell.angle_beta   90.00
_cell.angle_gamma   90.00
#
_symmetry.space_group_name_H-M   'P 1'
#
loop_
_entity.id
_entity.type
_entity.pdbx_description
1 polymer ?
#
loop_
_entity_poly.entity_id
_entity_poly.type
_entity_poly.pdbx_seq_one_letter_code
_entity_poly.pdbx_strand_id
1 'polypeptide(L)'
;MSLSRGSAAPRTGRSAEKRLAGWIAGYLGLPGVRDELLAEDGSPRSHWLHFLQALAELDAAEIARRFASADRHIRDMGISYRVYGETGERSWPLSHLPLLIGEDEWRRIATGVEQRAQLLERVLADLYGQGRLVTDGVLPAAAVTGSANFLRPLQGVRPPGGRHLHLYAADLGRGPDGQWWVLGDRAQAPSGAGYALENRLVLSRALPHLYNEMNVERLASFFQAFRAGLRGAATRSEPRICLLTPGPLSETYFEQAYLARYLGFLLVEGDDLLMREGRVHVRTIAGLKRADVIWRRVDGDFTDPLDLNAASRLGVPGLTQALREGNVVVANMPGSGAIEAPALMSFMPSLSRRILGEELVLPNIATWWCGQSRERDEVIERLDDMTIGSAFGDGVPGFRPVATLLGSDLGTADRARLIAAMHERGADFVGQEVVKLSTTPFWENGHLAPRPFTLRVFAASTPKGWRVMPGGFCRISDEADARAFSMGEGVRSADVWVLGDKPAEMVTLLPQSEAVKVRRLMGILPSRAADNLFWLGRYLERAEATLRLVRCLCGRSIETDSISRGTRPTLERLQRLLIGWGAVPKSHKHRSATAFATTALHQGENYGSAVALSREALRTASVIRERLSPDAWRLIVALESRLDIADPDLPSEVEAFERADQALRSLAALSGLMHENINRIAGWRFLDMGRRIERGIATCRFARLFATPEATADDLDVVLDLIDSQITYRSRYRSGVALAPARDMVMLDPYNPRSVAFQVAQIDAHLADLPSLRNDGILETPRRMSTSLHSELAVTEAEELDTGRLLAIEQRIMRLADAVAARYFLQGASAKRPDQQPDLA
;
A
#
# COMPACT_ATOMS: atom_id res chain seq x y z
N MET A 1 -48.92 18.24 56.54
CA MET A 1 -48.85 18.53 55.09
C MET A 1 -47.52 18.00 54.58
N SER A 2 -47.56 16.87 53.88
CA SER A 2 -46.42 16.28 53.18
C SER A 2 -46.17 17.05 51.88
N LEU A 3 -44.92 17.39 51.61
CA LEU A 3 -44.49 17.76 50.26
C LEU A 3 -43.37 16.79 49.87
N SER A 4 -43.71 16.00 48.86
CA SER A 4 -42.91 14.91 48.31
C SER A 4 -41.66 15.44 47.62
N ARG A 5 -40.52 14.81 47.94
CA ARG A 5 -39.33 14.87 47.10
C ARG A 5 -39.57 14.00 45.87
N GLY A 6 -39.98 14.63 44.77
CA GLY A 6 -40.00 14.02 43.45
C GLY A 6 -38.57 13.83 42.94
N SER A 7 -38.10 12.58 42.98
CA SER A 7 -36.91 12.11 42.30
C SER A 7 -37.05 12.31 40.78
N ALA A 8 -36.39 13.33 40.23
CA ALA A 8 -36.24 13.47 38.79
C ALA A 8 -35.20 12.45 38.29
N ALA A 9 -35.67 11.33 37.74
CA ALA A 9 -34.85 10.43 36.93
C ALA A 9 -34.39 11.16 35.64
N PRO A 10 -33.20 10.84 35.08
CA PRO A 10 -32.61 11.63 33.99
C PRO A 10 -33.40 11.48 32.68
N ARG A 11 -33.65 12.60 31.99
CA ARG A 11 -34.40 12.68 30.70
C ARG A 11 -33.72 11.93 29.54
N THR A 12 -32.48 11.45 29.71
CA THR A 12 -31.69 10.77 28.67
C THR A 12 -32.16 9.33 28.40
N GLY A 13 -32.50 8.55 29.44
CA GLY A 13 -32.86 7.13 29.31
C GLY A 13 -34.09 6.87 28.44
N ARG A 14 -35.15 7.67 28.59
CA ARG A 14 -36.37 7.54 27.75
C ARG A 14 -36.11 7.81 26.26
N SER A 15 -35.09 8.60 25.93
CA SER A 15 -34.72 8.90 24.54
C SER A 15 -33.87 7.78 23.92
N ALA A 16 -33.05 7.10 24.73
CA ALA A 16 -32.29 5.93 24.29
C ALA A 16 -33.24 4.75 24.01
N GLU A 17 -34.13 4.43 24.95
CA GLU A 17 -35.14 3.38 24.81
C GLU A 17 -36.02 3.57 23.56
N LYS A 18 -36.50 4.79 23.31
CA LYS A 18 -37.32 5.10 22.13
C LYS A 18 -36.57 4.88 20.82
N ARG A 19 -35.27 5.19 20.77
CA ARG A 19 -34.44 4.99 19.57
C ARG A 19 -34.14 3.51 19.34
N LEU A 20 -33.77 2.79 20.39
CA LEU A 20 -33.58 1.35 20.34
C LEU A 20 -34.84 0.64 19.83
N ALA A 21 -36.01 0.97 20.40
CA ALA A 21 -37.28 0.42 19.96
C ALA A 21 -37.59 0.77 18.50
N GLY A 22 -37.27 2.00 18.07
CA GLY A 22 -37.43 2.42 16.67
C GLY A 22 -36.52 1.66 15.70
N TRP A 23 -35.26 1.41 16.06
CA TRP A 23 -34.34 0.63 15.24
C TRP A 23 -34.77 -0.83 15.12
N ILE A 24 -35.16 -1.47 16.23
CA ILE A 24 -35.64 -2.86 16.23
C ILE A 24 -36.94 -2.99 15.44
N ALA A 25 -37.91 -2.09 15.66
CA ALA A 25 -39.19 -2.14 14.96
C ALA A 25 -39.07 -1.84 13.45
N GLY A 26 -38.08 -1.04 13.05
CA GLY A 26 -37.80 -0.72 11.65
C GLY A 26 -36.97 -1.78 10.91
N TYR A 27 -36.40 -2.76 11.62
CA TYR A 27 -35.54 -3.78 11.03
C TYR A 27 -36.36 -5.03 10.65
N LEU A 28 -36.49 -5.28 9.35
CA LEU A 28 -37.21 -6.42 8.81
C LEU A 28 -36.22 -7.36 8.12
N GLY A 29 -36.05 -8.57 8.64
CA GLY A 29 -35.22 -9.60 8.00
C GLY A 29 -35.73 -10.01 6.62
N LEU A 30 -34.85 -10.56 5.79
CA LEU A 30 -35.22 -11.02 4.45
C LEU A 30 -35.99 -12.35 4.52
N PRO A 31 -37.08 -12.54 3.75
CA PRO A 31 -37.87 -13.77 3.80
C PRO A 31 -37.05 -15.03 3.46
N GLY A 32 -37.09 -16.01 4.36
CA GLY A 32 -36.38 -17.29 4.18
C GLY A 32 -34.85 -17.18 4.23
N VAL A 33 -34.32 -16.08 4.78
CA VAL A 33 -32.90 -15.86 5.00
C VAL A 33 -32.66 -15.69 6.49
N ARG A 34 -31.59 -16.31 7.01
CA ARG A 34 -31.20 -16.18 8.41
C ARG A 34 -30.62 -14.79 8.66
N ASP A 35 -30.75 -14.28 9.88
CA ASP A 35 -30.26 -12.97 10.27
C ASP A 35 -29.39 -13.05 11.54
N GLU A 36 -28.36 -12.20 11.62
CA GLU A 36 -27.46 -12.13 12.76
C GLU A 36 -28.04 -11.29 13.92
N LEU A 37 -28.94 -10.32 13.66
CA LEU A 37 -29.64 -9.56 14.70
C LEU A 37 -30.89 -10.28 15.19
N LEU A 38 -31.70 -10.85 14.29
CA LEU A 38 -32.95 -11.54 14.64
C LEU A 38 -32.72 -13.04 14.84
N ALA A 39 -33.28 -13.59 15.92
CA ALA A 39 -33.40 -15.02 16.14
C ALA A 39 -34.55 -15.61 15.29
N GLU A 40 -34.68 -16.94 15.30
CA GLU A 40 -35.70 -17.65 14.51
C GLU A 40 -37.14 -17.31 14.93
N ASP A 41 -37.33 -16.88 16.18
CA ASP A 41 -38.61 -16.38 16.72
C ASP A 41 -38.85 -14.88 16.44
N GLY A 42 -37.94 -14.21 15.74
CA GLY A 42 -37.98 -12.78 15.45
C GLY A 42 -37.49 -11.89 16.59
N SER A 43 -37.04 -12.45 17.72
CA SER A 43 -36.49 -11.67 18.84
C SER A 43 -35.04 -11.25 18.56
N PRO A 44 -34.58 -10.06 19.00
CA PRO A 44 -33.17 -9.68 18.85
C PRO A 44 -32.24 -10.56 19.69
N ARG A 45 -31.11 -10.99 19.10
CA ARG A 45 -30.07 -11.73 19.83
C ARG A 45 -29.46 -10.86 20.94
N SER A 46 -29.13 -11.49 22.07
CA SER A 46 -28.68 -10.79 23.29
C SER A 46 -27.45 -9.89 23.09
N HIS A 47 -26.42 -10.37 22.38
CA HIS A 47 -25.21 -9.60 22.14
C HIS A 47 -25.45 -8.39 21.21
N TRP A 48 -26.33 -8.54 20.22
CA TRP A 48 -26.74 -7.42 19.37
C TRP A 48 -27.61 -6.42 20.12
N LEU A 49 -28.52 -6.89 20.97
CA LEU A 49 -29.33 -6.03 21.82
C LEU A 49 -28.45 -5.19 22.75
N HIS A 50 -27.43 -5.78 23.37
CA HIS A 50 -26.48 -5.07 24.22
C HIS A 50 -25.68 -4.01 23.44
N PHE A 51 -25.18 -4.36 22.25
CA PHE A 51 -24.49 -3.40 21.38
C PHE A 51 -25.40 -2.22 20.98
N LEU A 52 -26.63 -2.51 20.54
CA LEU A 52 -27.58 -1.47 20.13
C LEU A 52 -28.05 -0.61 21.31
N GLN A 53 -28.17 -1.17 22.52
CA GLN A 53 -28.44 -0.41 23.74
C GLN A 53 -27.32 0.59 24.02
N ALA A 54 -26.06 0.14 24.03
CA ALA A 54 -24.91 1.01 24.25
C ALA A 54 -24.77 2.08 23.15
N LEU A 55 -25.09 1.74 21.89
CA LEU A 55 -25.12 2.72 20.80
C LEU A 55 -26.28 3.73 20.97
N ALA A 56 -27.44 3.28 21.45
CA ALA A 56 -28.62 4.11 21.68
C ALA A 56 -28.47 5.09 22.85
N GLU A 57 -27.47 4.92 23.72
CA GLU A 57 -27.12 5.92 24.75
C GLU A 57 -26.49 7.18 24.14
N LEU A 58 -25.78 7.07 23.02
CA LEU A 58 -25.20 8.22 22.30
C LEU A 58 -26.30 8.94 21.52
N ASP A 59 -26.35 10.28 21.49
CA ASP A 59 -27.31 11.00 20.64
C ASP A 59 -27.00 10.83 19.12
N ALA A 60 -27.97 11.16 18.26
CA ALA A 60 -27.82 10.96 16.81
C ALA A 60 -26.68 11.80 16.20
N ALA A 61 -26.41 12.98 16.73
CA ALA A 61 -25.34 13.85 16.25
C ALA A 61 -23.96 13.32 16.66
N GLU A 62 -23.85 12.71 17.84
CA GLU A 62 -22.66 12.04 18.34
C GLU A 62 -22.34 10.78 17.52
N ILE A 63 -23.34 9.96 17.20
CA ILE A 63 -23.19 8.79 16.32
C ILE A 63 -22.65 9.24 14.96
N ALA A 64 -23.30 10.23 14.33
CA ALA A 64 -22.88 10.77 13.04
C ALA A 64 -21.46 11.36 13.10
N ARG A 65 -21.09 12.04 14.19
CA ARG A 65 -19.75 12.61 14.39
C ARG A 65 -18.67 11.52 14.49
N ARG A 66 -18.95 10.43 15.21
CA ARG A 66 -18.03 9.28 15.37
C ARG A 66 -17.85 8.54 14.05
N PHE A 67 -18.93 8.29 13.31
CA PHE A 67 -18.88 7.66 11.99
C PHE A 67 -18.13 8.52 10.98
N ALA A 68 -18.42 9.82 10.92
CA ALA A 68 -17.66 10.75 10.08
C ALA A 68 -16.18 10.84 10.48
N SER A 69 -15.84 10.63 11.75
CA SER A 69 -14.46 10.56 12.21
C SER A 69 -13.76 9.28 11.74
N ALA A 70 -14.45 8.15 11.75
CA ALA A 70 -13.95 6.90 11.18
C ALA A 70 -13.67 7.06 9.68
N ASP A 71 -14.61 7.64 8.93
CA ASP A 71 -14.46 7.87 7.48
C ASP A 71 -13.31 8.84 7.17
N ARG A 72 -13.16 9.91 7.96
CA ARG A 72 -12.01 10.82 7.85
C ARG A 72 -10.70 10.09 8.12
N HIS A 73 -10.66 9.21 9.12
CA HIS A 73 -9.44 8.46 9.43
C HIS A 73 -8.98 7.59 8.27
N ILE A 74 -9.91 6.88 7.62
CA ILE A 74 -9.65 6.05 6.44
C ILE A 74 -9.12 6.91 5.28
N ARG A 75 -9.75 8.07 5.02
CA ARG A 75 -9.31 9.00 3.99
C ARG A 75 -7.91 9.58 4.28
N ASP A 76 -7.66 10.01 5.50
CA ASP A 76 -6.38 10.57 5.93
C ASP A 76 -5.26 9.52 5.89
N MET A 77 -5.60 8.28 6.24
CA MET A 77 -4.72 7.12 6.08
C MET A 77 -4.65 6.63 4.64
N GLY A 78 -5.26 7.34 3.68
CA GLY A 78 -5.27 7.06 2.24
C GLY A 78 -5.43 5.56 1.97
N ILE A 79 -6.36 4.94 2.68
CA ILE A 79 -6.69 3.53 2.48
C ILE A 79 -7.47 3.50 1.18
N SER A 80 -6.74 3.32 0.09
CA SER A 80 -7.32 3.20 -1.24
C SER A 80 -7.26 1.75 -1.70
N TYR A 81 -8.26 1.38 -2.51
CA TYR A 81 -8.20 0.18 -3.33
C TYR A 81 -8.38 0.58 -4.79
N ARG A 82 -7.84 -0.26 -5.68
CA ARG A 82 -8.07 -0.16 -7.11
C ARG A 82 -9.00 -1.29 -7.49
N VAL A 83 -10.06 -0.97 -8.23
CA VAL A 83 -10.89 -1.99 -8.88
C VAL A 83 -10.17 -2.38 -10.16
N TYR A 84 -10.04 -3.69 -10.42
CA TYR A 84 -9.43 -4.18 -11.65
C TYR A 84 -10.15 -3.60 -12.89
N GLY A 85 -9.41 -2.89 -13.74
CA GLY A 85 -9.95 -2.22 -14.93
C GLY A 85 -10.24 -0.71 -14.77
N GLU A 86 -10.19 -0.17 -13.56
CA GLU A 86 -10.31 1.29 -13.32
C GLU A 86 -8.94 1.96 -13.18
N THR A 87 -8.84 3.21 -13.67
CA THR A 87 -7.63 4.03 -13.56
C THR A 87 -7.53 4.80 -12.23
N GLY A 88 -8.64 4.89 -11.47
CA GLY A 88 -8.74 5.67 -10.23
C GLY A 88 -8.63 4.84 -8.95
N GLU A 89 -8.06 5.45 -7.91
CA GLU A 89 -8.07 4.91 -6.55
C GLU A 89 -9.36 5.32 -5.83
N ARG A 90 -10.06 4.37 -5.21
CA ARG A 90 -11.26 4.63 -4.41
C ARG A 90 -10.96 4.51 -2.93
N SER A 91 -11.56 5.37 -2.11
CA SER A 91 -11.49 5.25 -0.64
C SER A 91 -12.14 3.94 -0.21
N TRP A 92 -11.48 3.20 0.69
CA TRP A 92 -12.00 1.96 1.25
C TRP A 92 -13.34 2.18 1.98
N PRO A 93 -14.45 1.53 1.57
CA PRO A 93 -15.74 1.71 2.22
C PRO A 93 -15.82 0.86 3.50
N LEU A 94 -15.86 1.52 4.66
CA LEU A 94 -16.06 0.88 5.96
C LEU A 94 -17.56 0.85 6.33
N SER A 95 -18.03 -0.31 6.79
CA SER A 95 -19.27 -0.43 7.55
C SER A 95 -19.04 0.06 8.98
N HIS A 96 -19.86 0.98 9.45
CA HIS A 96 -19.77 1.51 10.82
C HIS A 96 -20.20 0.51 11.89
N LEU A 97 -20.98 -0.51 11.51
CA LEU A 97 -21.38 -1.59 12.41
C LEU A 97 -20.50 -2.83 12.18
N PRO A 98 -19.94 -3.43 13.25
CA PRO A 98 -19.17 -4.66 13.17
C PRO A 98 -20.09 -5.88 13.02
N LEU A 99 -19.55 -6.97 12.49
CA LEU A 99 -20.14 -8.31 12.65
C LEU A 99 -19.82 -8.82 14.05
N LEU A 100 -20.84 -9.14 14.85
CA LEU A 100 -20.68 -9.67 16.21
C LEU A 100 -20.75 -11.21 16.21
N ILE A 101 -19.79 -11.88 16.83
CA ILE A 101 -19.75 -13.34 16.97
C ILE A 101 -19.42 -13.72 18.42
N GLY A 102 -20.23 -14.58 19.03
CA GLY A 102 -20.01 -15.06 20.40
C GLY A 102 -18.85 -16.06 20.52
N GLU A 103 -18.28 -16.19 21.72
CA GLU A 103 -17.08 -16.99 21.99
C GLU A 103 -17.23 -18.47 21.59
N ASP A 104 -18.32 -19.13 21.98
CA ASP A 104 -18.53 -20.56 21.72
C ASP A 104 -18.74 -20.88 20.24
N GLU A 105 -19.35 -19.94 19.52
CA GLU A 105 -19.47 -20.02 18.08
C GLU A 105 -18.10 -19.83 17.41
N TRP A 106 -17.35 -18.83 17.84
CA TRP A 106 -16.00 -18.59 17.35
C TRP A 106 -15.07 -19.78 17.59
N ARG A 107 -15.17 -20.44 18.75
CA ARG A 107 -14.36 -21.62 19.09
C ARG A 107 -14.59 -22.76 18.09
N ARG A 108 -15.82 -22.96 17.62
CA ARG A 108 -16.15 -23.95 16.58
C ARG A 108 -15.57 -23.55 15.22
N ILE A 109 -15.71 -22.28 14.83
CA ILE A 109 -15.09 -21.75 13.61
C ILE A 109 -13.57 -21.96 13.65
N ALA A 110 -12.92 -21.58 14.75
CA ALA A 110 -11.48 -21.70 14.92
C ALA A 110 -11.01 -23.16 14.82
N THR A 111 -11.73 -24.09 15.46
CA THR A 111 -11.41 -25.53 15.41
C THR A 111 -11.51 -26.07 13.98
N GLY A 112 -12.57 -25.74 13.25
CA GLY A 112 -12.73 -26.22 11.87
C GLY A 112 -11.77 -25.57 10.88
N VAL A 113 -11.45 -24.29 11.03
CA VAL A 113 -10.43 -23.62 10.21
C VAL A 113 -9.04 -24.19 10.48
N GLU A 114 -8.70 -24.53 11.73
CA GLU A 114 -7.46 -25.22 12.09
C GLU A 114 -7.39 -26.62 11.47
N GLN A 115 -8.45 -27.42 11.61
CA GLN A 115 -8.56 -28.74 10.99
C GLN A 115 -8.35 -28.65 9.47
N ARG A 116 -9.04 -27.71 8.82
CA ARG A 116 -8.96 -27.51 7.38
C ARG A 116 -7.58 -27.07 6.93
N ALA A 117 -6.92 -26.16 7.66
CA ALA A 117 -5.54 -25.77 7.38
C ALA A 117 -4.56 -26.95 7.53
N GLN A 118 -4.77 -27.84 8.51
CA GLN A 118 -3.97 -29.05 8.68
C GLN A 118 -4.21 -30.07 7.56
N LEU A 119 -5.46 -30.28 7.15
CA LEU A 119 -5.82 -31.13 6.02
C LEU A 119 -5.12 -30.67 4.74
N LEU A 120 -5.27 -29.39 4.41
CA LEU A 120 -4.73 -28.79 3.20
C LEU A 120 -3.20 -28.76 3.15
N GLU A 121 -2.53 -28.57 4.29
CA GLU A 121 -1.06 -28.75 4.38
C GLU A 121 -0.65 -30.19 4.02
N ARG A 122 -1.36 -31.20 4.53
CA ARG A 122 -1.07 -32.61 4.21
C ARG A 122 -1.37 -32.96 2.76
N VAL A 123 -2.43 -32.38 2.18
CA VAL A 123 -2.74 -32.51 0.75
C VAL A 123 -1.59 -31.94 -0.08
N LEU A 124 -1.15 -30.71 0.18
CA LEU A 124 -0.01 -30.11 -0.54
C LEU A 124 1.27 -30.93 -0.40
N ALA A 125 1.57 -31.42 0.82
CA ALA A 125 2.73 -32.26 1.07
C ALA A 125 2.70 -33.60 0.31
N ASP A 126 1.51 -34.18 0.12
CA ASP A 126 1.36 -35.37 -0.71
C ASP A 126 1.50 -35.03 -2.21
N LEU A 127 0.77 -34.01 -2.69
CA LEU A 127 0.76 -33.63 -4.12
C LEU A 127 2.15 -33.28 -4.64
N TYR A 128 2.92 -32.45 -3.92
CA TYR A 128 4.29 -32.10 -4.27
C TYR A 128 5.33 -33.16 -3.82
N GLY A 129 4.89 -34.17 -3.07
CA GLY A 129 5.71 -35.27 -2.56
C GLY A 129 5.50 -36.57 -3.33
N GLN A 130 4.93 -37.56 -2.66
CA GLN A 130 4.77 -38.92 -3.19
C GLN A 130 3.54 -39.09 -4.11
N GLY A 131 2.57 -38.18 -4.05
CA GLY A 131 1.37 -38.18 -4.87
C GLY A 131 0.40 -39.34 -4.61
N ARG A 132 0.36 -39.86 -3.37
CA ARG A 132 -0.47 -41.04 -3.03
C ARG A 132 -1.95 -40.79 -3.22
N LEU A 133 -2.42 -39.57 -2.99
CA LEU A 133 -3.83 -39.23 -3.19
C LEU A 133 -4.26 -39.45 -4.64
N VAL A 134 -3.36 -39.22 -5.60
CA VAL A 134 -3.63 -39.47 -7.01
C VAL A 134 -3.43 -40.94 -7.36
N THR A 135 -2.33 -41.57 -6.92
CA THR A 135 -2.04 -42.98 -7.26
C THR A 135 -3.02 -43.97 -6.64
N ASP A 136 -3.54 -43.67 -5.44
CA ASP A 136 -4.54 -44.49 -4.75
C ASP A 136 -5.97 -44.24 -5.28
N GLY A 137 -6.14 -43.33 -6.24
CA GLY A 137 -7.44 -42.99 -6.84
C GLY A 137 -8.37 -42.14 -5.94
N VAL A 138 -7.83 -41.52 -4.88
CA VAL A 138 -8.61 -40.61 -4.02
C VAL A 138 -8.90 -39.28 -4.73
N LEU A 139 -7.93 -38.78 -5.48
CA LEU A 139 -8.04 -37.58 -6.32
C LEU A 139 -7.78 -37.93 -7.78
N PRO A 140 -8.67 -37.57 -8.71
CA PRO A 140 -8.39 -37.65 -10.13
C PRO A 140 -7.19 -36.76 -10.50
N ALA A 141 -6.25 -37.26 -11.30
CA ALA A 141 -5.07 -36.50 -11.70
C ALA A 141 -5.45 -35.15 -12.34
N ALA A 142 -6.50 -35.14 -13.17
CA ALA A 142 -6.99 -33.93 -13.84
C ALA A 142 -7.51 -32.85 -12.87
N ALA A 143 -8.02 -33.21 -11.68
CA ALA A 143 -8.46 -32.26 -10.66
C ALA A 143 -7.28 -31.49 -10.03
N VAL A 144 -6.05 -32.00 -10.17
CA VAL A 144 -4.82 -31.34 -9.72
C VAL A 144 -4.11 -30.69 -10.90
N THR A 145 -3.78 -31.47 -11.93
CA THR A 145 -2.93 -31.02 -13.05
C THR A 145 -3.62 -30.08 -14.02
N GLY A 146 -4.96 -29.95 -13.95
CA GLY A 146 -5.72 -28.94 -14.69
C GLY A 146 -5.57 -27.53 -14.13
N SER A 147 -5.16 -27.38 -12.86
CA SER A 147 -4.90 -26.07 -12.27
C SER A 147 -3.57 -25.50 -12.73
N ALA A 148 -3.58 -24.28 -13.26
CA ALA A 148 -2.35 -23.51 -13.54
C ALA A 148 -1.53 -23.22 -12.27
N ASN A 149 -2.18 -23.27 -11.09
CA ASN A 149 -1.51 -23.09 -9.80
C ASN A 149 -0.78 -24.36 -9.31
N PHE A 150 -0.91 -25.50 -10.00
CA PHE A 150 -0.07 -26.67 -9.74
C PHE A 150 1.27 -26.55 -10.50
N LEU A 151 2.30 -26.07 -9.79
CA LEU A 151 3.59 -25.75 -10.37
C LEU A 151 4.48 -27.00 -10.46
N ARG A 152 4.36 -27.73 -11.57
CA ARG A 152 5.15 -28.95 -11.85
C ARG A 152 6.66 -28.82 -11.59
N PRO A 153 7.35 -27.68 -11.88
CA PRO A 153 8.78 -27.52 -11.59
C PRO A 153 9.18 -27.64 -10.11
N LEU A 154 8.20 -27.62 -9.19
CA LEU A 154 8.40 -27.77 -7.74
C LEU A 154 8.13 -29.18 -7.22
N GLN A 155 7.81 -30.15 -8.08
CA GLN A 155 7.64 -31.54 -7.65
C GLN A 155 8.92 -32.07 -6.99
N GLY A 156 8.77 -32.70 -5.81
CA GLY A 156 9.87 -33.27 -5.04
C GLY A 156 10.69 -32.23 -4.24
N VAL A 157 10.38 -30.94 -4.37
CA VAL A 157 11.05 -29.88 -3.61
C VAL A 157 10.52 -29.90 -2.18
N ARG A 158 11.40 -30.19 -1.22
CA ARG A 158 11.04 -30.15 0.20
C ARG A 158 10.96 -28.68 0.64
N PRO A 159 9.84 -28.23 1.23
CA PRO A 159 9.69 -26.84 1.63
C PRO A 159 10.73 -26.46 2.70
N PRO A 160 11.54 -25.41 2.48
CA PRO A 160 12.42 -24.90 3.52
C PRO A 160 11.58 -24.39 4.70
N GLY A 161 11.94 -24.77 5.93
CA GLY A 161 11.09 -24.55 7.11
C GLY A 161 10.02 -25.64 7.33
N GLY A 162 9.94 -26.63 6.46
CA GLY A 162 9.22 -27.88 6.66
C GLY A 162 7.71 -27.86 6.38
N ARG A 163 7.16 -26.78 5.82
CA ARG A 163 5.72 -26.63 5.54
C ARG A 163 5.46 -25.88 4.24
N HIS A 164 4.37 -26.21 3.55
CA HIS A 164 3.95 -25.48 2.35
C HIS A 164 3.14 -24.22 2.71
N LEU A 165 2.29 -24.32 3.73
CA LEU A 165 1.43 -23.26 4.21
C LEU A 165 1.95 -22.66 5.51
N HIS A 166 2.13 -21.34 5.50
CA HIS A 166 2.42 -20.52 6.67
C HIS A 166 1.23 -19.63 7.05
N LEU A 167 0.42 -19.22 6.07
CA LEU A 167 -0.81 -18.46 6.26
C LEU A 167 -1.90 -19.05 5.36
N TYR A 168 -3.02 -19.44 5.94
CA TYR A 168 -4.19 -19.94 5.25
C TYR A 168 -5.38 -19.03 5.56
N ALA A 169 -6.34 -18.92 4.65
CA ALA A 169 -7.63 -18.33 4.98
C ALA A 169 -8.80 -19.12 4.38
N ALA A 170 -9.91 -19.13 5.08
CA ALA A 170 -11.17 -19.72 4.65
C ALA A 170 -12.21 -18.61 4.45
N ASP A 171 -12.84 -18.57 3.27
CA ASP A 171 -14.02 -17.75 3.01
C ASP A 171 -15.25 -18.50 3.56
N LEU A 172 -15.94 -17.92 4.53
CA LEU A 172 -17.08 -18.51 5.22
C LEU A 172 -18.37 -17.73 4.93
N GLY A 173 -19.47 -18.47 4.94
CA GLY A 173 -20.83 -17.94 4.96
C GLY A 173 -21.69 -18.76 5.91
N ARG A 174 -22.70 -18.14 6.51
CA ARG A 174 -23.68 -18.85 7.33
C ARG A 174 -24.87 -19.25 6.46
N GLY A 175 -25.13 -20.55 6.37
CA GLY A 175 -26.21 -21.11 5.58
C GLY A 175 -27.59 -20.92 6.22
N PRO A 176 -28.68 -21.26 5.51
CA PRO A 176 -30.05 -21.20 6.03
C PRO A 176 -30.29 -22.08 7.26
N ASP A 177 -29.55 -23.19 7.38
CA ASP A 177 -29.56 -24.10 8.53
C ASP A 177 -28.86 -23.53 9.79
N GLY A 178 -28.23 -22.35 9.66
CA GLY A 178 -27.49 -21.69 10.72
C GLY A 178 -26.06 -22.18 10.92
N GLN A 179 -25.62 -23.17 10.14
CA GLN A 179 -24.24 -23.67 10.18
C GLN A 179 -23.32 -22.76 9.36
N TRP A 180 -22.04 -22.75 9.74
CA TRP A 180 -20.99 -22.09 8.99
C TRP A 180 -20.45 -23.02 7.94
N TRP A 181 -20.44 -22.55 6.69
CA TRP A 181 -19.95 -23.30 5.54
C TRP A 181 -18.71 -22.62 4.96
N VAL A 182 -17.76 -23.44 4.52
CA VAL A 182 -16.63 -22.96 3.72
C VAL A 182 -17.10 -22.77 2.28
N LEU A 183 -17.03 -21.52 1.82
CA LEU A 183 -17.34 -21.10 0.45
C LEU A 183 -16.11 -21.19 -0.45
N GLY A 184 -14.90 -21.07 0.11
CA GLY A 184 -13.66 -21.19 -0.64
C GLY A 184 -12.42 -21.16 0.25
N ASP A 185 -11.32 -21.70 -0.27
CA ASP A 185 -10.03 -21.78 0.38
C ASP A 185 -9.05 -20.78 -0.25
N ARG A 186 -8.20 -20.16 0.57
CA ARG A 186 -7.17 -19.19 0.14
C ARG A 186 -5.80 -19.57 0.72
N ALA A 187 -4.88 -19.92 -0.16
CA ALA A 187 -3.57 -20.50 0.14
C ALA A 187 -2.42 -19.96 -0.72
N GLN A 188 -2.68 -19.26 -1.82
CA GLN A 188 -1.69 -18.63 -2.69
C GLN A 188 -1.07 -17.42 -1.99
N ALA A 189 -1.85 -16.36 -1.82
CA ALA A 189 -1.47 -15.11 -1.15
C ALA A 189 -2.71 -14.42 -0.52
N PRO A 190 -3.32 -15.03 0.52
CA PRO A 190 -4.60 -14.57 1.06
C PRO A 190 -4.55 -13.11 1.55
N SER A 191 -5.35 -12.21 0.97
CA SER A 191 -5.53 -10.81 1.37
C SER A 191 -6.68 -10.63 2.36
N GLY A 192 -6.70 -9.51 3.08
CA GLY A 192 -7.74 -9.10 4.02
C GLY A 192 -7.28 -8.94 5.46
N ALA A 193 -6.15 -9.54 5.86
CA ALA A 193 -5.68 -9.54 7.24
C ALA A 193 -5.26 -8.13 7.71
N GLY A 194 -4.62 -7.35 6.82
CA GLY A 194 -4.27 -5.96 7.13
C GLY A 194 -5.49 -5.04 7.19
N TYR A 195 -6.50 -5.29 6.33
CA TYR A 195 -7.77 -4.57 6.38
C TYR A 195 -8.56 -4.90 7.66
N ALA A 196 -8.60 -6.16 8.08
CA ALA A 196 -9.21 -6.56 9.35
C ALA A 196 -8.57 -5.85 10.56
N LEU A 197 -7.24 -5.77 10.57
CA LEU A 197 -6.50 -5.03 11.60
C LEU A 197 -6.82 -3.53 11.58
N GLU A 198 -6.91 -2.93 10.39
CA GLU A 198 -7.18 -1.50 10.25
C GLU A 198 -8.63 -1.15 10.61
N ASN A 199 -9.62 -1.92 10.16
CA ASN A 199 -11.03 -1.79 10.56
C ASN A 199 -11.15 -1.80 12.09
N ARG A 200 -10.42 -2.72 12.74
CA ARG A 200 -10.37 -2.83 14.19
C ARG A 200 -9.82 -1.57 14.87
N LEU A 201 -8.74 -1.00 14.34
CA LEU A 201 -8.14 0.22 14.89
C LEU A 201 -9.02 1.45 14.67
N VAL A 202 -9.68 1.55 13.52
CA VAL A 202 -10.62 2.63 13.20
C VAL A 202 -11.83 2.56 14.14
N LEU A 203 -12.51 1.41 14.21
CA LEU A 203 -13.74 1.28 15.01
C LEU A 203 -13.48 1.33 16.51
N SER A 204 -12.38 0.75 17.02
CA SER A 204 -12.03 0.89 18.44
C SER A 204 -11.73 2.33 18.86
N ARG A 205 -11.28 3.19 17.94
CA ARG A 205 -11.12 4.64 18.18
C ARG A 205 -12.44 5.40 18.07
N ALA A 206 -13.31 5.02 17.14
CA ALA A 206 -14.61 5.67 16.96
C ALA A 206 -15.60 5.29 18.07
N LEU A 207 -15.55 4.05 18.57
CA LEU A 207 -16.45 3.47 19.57
C LEU A 207 -15.69 2.85 20.74
N PRO A 208 -14.84 3.61 21.47
CA PRO A 208 -13.91 3.04 22.47
C PRO A 208 -14.62 2.44 23.68
N HIS A 209 -15.75 3.02 24.11
CA HIS A 209 -16.51 2.49 25.24
C HIS A 209 -17.14 1.13 24.90
N LEU A 210 -17.88 1.06 23.78
CA LEU A 210 -18.50 -0.18 23.29
C LEU A 210 -17.46 -1.27 23.06
N TYR A 211 -16.31 -0.93 22.47
CA TYR A 211 -15.24 -1.90 22.23
C TYR A 211 -14.75 -2.60 23.51
N ASN A 212 -14.62 -1.85 24.60
CA ASN A 212 -14.17 -2.39 25.88
C ASN A 212 -15.30 -3.11 26.64
N GLU A 213 -16.52 -2.56 26.62
CA GLU A 213 -17.69 -3.13 27.28
C GLU A 213 -18.08 -4.50 26.70
N MET A 214 -17.95 -4.65 25.38
CA MET A 214 -18.23 -5.88 24.64
C MET A 214 -17.11 -6.94 24.76
N ASN A 215 -16.05 -6.68 25.54
CA ASN A 215 -14.90 -7.60 25.73
C ASN A 215 -14.32 -8.16 24.42
N VAL A 216 -14.10 -7.29 23.44
CA VAL A 216 -13.68 -7.73 22.10
C VAL A 216 -12.24 -8.25 22.10
N GLU A 217 -12.07 -9.50 21.65
CA GLU A 217 -10.78 -10.18 21.55
C GLU A 217 -9.77 -9.44 20.66
N ARG A 218 -8.49 -9.38 21.07
CA ARG A 218 -7.48 -8.58 20.36
C ARG A 218 -6.80 -9.37 19.23
N LEU A 219 -6.65 -8.74 18.06
CA LEU A 219 -5.98 -9.33 16.89
C LEU A 219 -4.45 -9.41 17.02
N ALA A 220 -3.84 -8.65 17.93
CA ALA A 220 -2.38 -8.54 18.06
C ALA A 220 -1.70 -9.89 18.36
N SER A 221 -2.35 -10.77 19.12
CA SER A 221 -1.84 -12.10 19.48
C SER A 221 -1.64 -13.00 18.26
N PHE A 222 -2.53 -12.92 17.27
CA PHE A 222 -2.41 -13.65 16.00
C PHE A 222 -1.17 -13.20 15.23
N PHE A 223 -0.98 -11.89 15.07
CA PHE A 223 0.16 -11.33 14.35
C PHE A 223 1.49 -11.62 15.05
N GLN A 224 1.50 -11.65 16.39
CA GLN A 224 2.66 -12.07 17.18
C GLN A 224 3.02 -13.53 16.89
N ALA A 225 2.01 -14.41 16.90
CA ALA A 225 2.17 -15.83 16.65
C ALA A 225 2.62 -16.10 15.20
N PHE A 226 2.06 -15.38 14.23
CA PHE A 226 2.48 -15.46 12.82
C PHE A 226 3.94 -15.04 12.63
N ARG A 227 4.34 -13.90 13.21
CA ARG A 227 5.74 -13.44 13.19
C ARG A 227 6.68 -14.45 13.85
N ALA A 228 6.27 -15.06 14.96
CA ALA A 228 7.04 -16.11 15.62
C ALA A 228 7.16 -17.38 14.75
N GLY A 229 6.09 -17.76 14.04
CA GLY A 229 6.09 -18.86 13.08
C GLY A 229 7.07 -18.64 11.92
N LEU A 230 7.03 -17.47 11.28
CA LEU A 230 7.99 -17.11 10.23
C LEU A 230 9.44 -17.11 10.74
N ARG A 231 9.68 -16.57 11.95
CA ARG A 231 11.01 -16.59 12.56
C ARG A 231 11.48 -18.02 12.84
N GLY A 232 10.61 -18.88 13.34
CA GLY A 232 10.92 -20.27 13.66
C GLY A 232 11.16 -21.15 12.43
N ALA A 233 10.66 -20.77 11.26
CA ALA A 233 10.92 -21.47 10.01
C ALA A 233 12.35 -21.24 9.47
N ALA A 234 13.01 -20.15 9.88
CA ALA A 234 14.36 -19.83 9.45
C ALA A 234 15.43 -20.54 10.29
N THR A 235 16.61 -20.75 9.71
CA THR A 235 17.75 -21.36 10.40
C THR A 235 18.55 -20.40 11.28
N ARG A 236 18.45 -19.07 11.05
CA ARG A 236 19.15 -18.05 11.84
C ARG A 236 18.34 -17.64 13.06
N SER A 237 19.02 -17.30 14.16
CA SER A 237 18.42 -16.78 15.39
C SER A 237 17.70 -15.42 15.20
N GLU A 238 18.34 -14.50 14.46
CA GLU A 238 17.75 -13.23 13.99
C GLU A 238 17.62 -13.26 12.46
N PRO A 239 16.56 -13.89 11.91
CA PRO A 239 16.36 -13.96 10.47
C PRO A 239 15.84 -12.64 9.91
N ARG A 240 16.25 -12.30 8.70
CA ARG A 240 15.69 -11.18 7.95
C ARG A 240 14.45 -11.64 7.19
N ILE A 241 13.30 -11.13 7.63
CA ILE A 241 12.01 -11.39 7.01
C ILE A 241 11.67 -10.23 6.06
N CYS A 242 11.38 -10.56 4.81
CA CYS A 242 10.96 -9.63 3.78
C CYS A 242 9.51 -9.93 3.37
N LEU A 243 8.74 -8.90 3.04
CA LEU A 243 7.42 -9.02 2.40
C LEU A 243 7.60 -8.67 0.93
N LEU A 244 7.45 -9.66 0.04
CA LEU A 244 7.55 -9.49 -1.40
C LEU A 244 6.22 -9.02 -1.98
N THR A 245 6.19 -7.79 -2.51
CA THR A 245 5.02 -7.16 -3.14
C THR A 245 5.16 -7.11 -4.67
N PRO A 246 4.05 -7.23 -5.43
CA PRO A 246 4.02 -6.90 -6.86
C PRO A 246 4.16 -5.37 -7.13
N GLY A 247 4.10 -4.53 -6.10
CA GLY A 247 4.29 -3.09 -6.19
C GLY A 247 2.99 -2.27 -6.13
N PRO A 248 3.09 -0.93 -6.27
CA PRO A 248 2.00 0.03 -6.01
C PRO A 248 0.77 -0.10 -6.91
N LEU A 249 0.91 -0.75 -8.07
CA LEU A 249 -0.21 -0.96 -9.00
C LEU A 249 -1.15 -2.10 -8.56
N SER A 250 -0.78 -2.87 -7.52
CA SER A 250 -1.63 -3.91 -6.97
C SER A 250 -2.77 -3.32 -6.14
N GLU A 251 -3.97 -3.85 -6.35
CA GLU A 251 -5.20 -3.56 -5.60
C GLU A 251 -5.09 -3.80 -4.09
N THR A 252 -4.12 -4.59 -3.62
CA THR A 252 -3.89 -4.85 -2.19
C THR A 252 -2.59 -4.24 -1.65
N TYR A 253 -1.91 -3.36 -2.41
CA TYR A 253 -0.62 -2.79 -2.00
C TYR A 253 -0.66 -2.10 -0.64
N PHE A 254 -1.74 -1.37 -0.34
CA PHE A 254 -1.94 -0.72 0.97
C PHE A 254 -1.79 -1.74 2.11
N GLU A 255 -2.51 -2.85 2.03
CA GLU A 255 -2.50 -3.91 3.04
C GLU A 255 -1.07 -4.44 3.28
N GLN A 256 -0.35 -4.65 2.18
CA GLN A 256 0.99 -5.22 2.18
C GLN A 256 2.00 -4.27 2.84
N ALA A 257 2.00 -2.99 2.46
CA ALA A 257 2.86 -1.98 3.07
C ALA A 257 2.51 -1.77 4.55
N TYR A 258 1.22 -1.78 4.88
CA TYR A 258 0.74 -1.67 6.24
C TYR A 258 1.21 -2.82 7.14
N LEU A 259 1.05 -4.06 6.69
CA LEU A 259 1.49 -5.26 7.42
C LEU A 259 3.01 -5.34 7.55
N ALA A 260 3.76 -4.97 6.51
CA ALA A 260 5.22 -4.90 6.58
C ALA A 260 5.67 -3.94 7.71
N ARG A 261 5.05 -2.76 7.80
CA ARG A 261 5.33 -1.79 8.87
C ARG A 261 4.91 -2.32 10.24
N TYR A 262 3.70 -2.87 10.35
CA TYR A 262 3.15 -3.36 11.62
C TYR A 262 3.96 -4.52 12.21
N LEU A 263 4.45 -5.43 11.37
CA LEU A 263 5.24 -6.60 11.78
C LEU A 263 6.75 -6.33 11.81
N GLY A 264 7.20 -5.20 11.26
CA GLY A 264 8.61 -4.83 11.17
C GLY A 264 9.39 -5.63 10.12
N PHE A 265 8.75 -5.97 9.00
CA PHE A 265 9.39 -6.65 7.86
C PHE A 265 9.88 -5.64 6.82
N LEU A 266 10.86 -6.05 6.02
CA LEU A 266 11.29 -5.25 4.87
C LEU A 266 10.33 -5.45 3.71
N LEU A 267 9.62 -4.40 3.30
CA LEU A 267 8.85 -4.40 2.06
C LEU A 267 9.81 -4.36 0.86
N VAL A 268 9.70 -5.33 -0.04
CA VAL A 268 10.59 -5.50 -1.20
C VAL A 268 9.79 -5.88 -2.45
N GLU A 269 10.24 -5.41 -3.60
CA GLU A 269 9.77 -5.87 -4.92
C GLU A 269 10.76 -6.87 -5.52
N GLY A 270 10.40 -7.52 -6.64
CA GLY A 270 11.28 -8.48 -7.33
C GLY A 270 12.68 -7.92 -7.61
N ASP A 271 12.75 -6.69 -8.11
CA ASP A 271 14.02 -6.01 -8.45
C ASP A 271 14.88 -5.64 -7.23
N ASP A 272 14.28 -5.54 -6.03
CA ASP A 272 15.02 -5.33 -4.79
C ASP A 272 15.80 -6.58 -4.36
N LEU A 273 15.40 -7.75 -4.88
CA LEU A 273 15.97 -9.04 -4.56
C LEU A 273 16.88 -9.54 -5.68
N LEU A 274 17.91 -10.29 -5.32
CA LEU A 274 18.74 -10.99 -6.29
C LEU A 274 19.27 -12.31 -5.74
N MET A 275 19.46 -13.28 -6.63
CA MET A 275 20.11 -14.54 -6.33
C MET A 275 21.63 -14.41 -6.53
N ARG A 276 22.41 -14.85 -5.54
CA ARG A 276 23.87 -14.96 -5.62
C ARG A 276 24.35 -16.08 -4.73
N GLU A 277 25.21 -16.95 -5.24
CA GLU A 277 25.80 -18.08 -4.48
C GLU A 277 24.73 -18.94 -3.80
N GLY A 278 23.67 -19.32 -4.55
CA GLY A 278 22.58 -20.16 -4.02
C GLY A 278 21.57 -19.44 -3.12
N ARG A 279 21.81 -18.16 -2.77
CA ARG A 279 21.04 -17.43 -1.74
C ARG A 279 20.40 -16.16 -2.27
N VAL A 280 19.24 -15.83 -1.71
CA VAL A 280 18.53 -14.58 -2.02
C VAL A 280 19.03 -13.44 -1.12
N HIS A 281 19.27 -12.29 -1.72
CA HIS A 281 19.75 -11.09 -1.06
C HIS A 281 18.90 -9.88 -1.42
N VAL A 282 18.71 -8.98 -0.45
CA VAL A 282 18.16 -7.65 -0.65
C VAL A 282 19.30 -6.70 -1.06
N ARG A 283 19.06 -5.90 -2.10
CA ARG A 283 19.92 -4.78 -2.51
C ARG A 283 19.73 -3.62 -1.54
N THR A 284 20.82 -3.20 -0.90
CA THR A 284 20.80 -2.10 0.07
C THR A 284 21.94 -1.13 -0.23
N ILE A 285 21.83 0.10 0.28
CA ILE A 285 22.90 1.10 0.15
C ILE A 285 24.23 0.64 0.77
N ALA A 286 24.17 -0.29 1.73
CA ALA A 286 25.28 -0.90 2.44
C ALA A 286 25.66 -2.29 1.84
N GLY A 287 25.36 -2.51 0.57
CA GLY A 287 25.61 -3.77 -0.14
C GLY A 287 24.54 -4.83 0.07
N LEU A 288 24.85 -6.06 -0.35
CA LEU A 288 23.90 -7.16 -0.33
C LEU A 288 23.67 -7.71 1.09
N LYS A 289 22.40 -7.84 1.48
CA LYS A 289 22.00 -8.39 2.77
C LYS A 289 21.09 -9.60 2.54
N ARG A 290 21.44 -10.76 3.11
CA ARG A 290 20.67 -12.01 2.94
C ARG A 290 19.20 -11.81 3.35
N ALA A 291 18.28 -12.34 2.54
CA ALA A 291 16.88 -12.56 2.90
C ALA A 291 16.74 -14.03 3.36
N ASP A 292 16.27 -14.24 4.60
CA ASP A 292 16.14 -15.59 5.16
C ASP A 292 14.72 -16.12 4.99
N VAL A 293 13.73 -15.23 5.09
CA VAL A 293 12.30 -15.54 4.90
C VAL A 293 11.67 -14.50 3.99
N ILE A 294 10.88 -14.95 3.02
CA ILE A 294 10.11 -14.11 2.11
C ILE A 294 8.63 -14.45 2.31
N TRP A 295 7.87 -13.53 2.92
CA TRP A 295 6.42 -13.58 2.87
C TRP A 295 5.95 -13.01 1.53
N ARG A 296 5.46 -13.89 0.66
CA ARG A 296 5.10 -13.60 -0.72
C ARG A 296 3.66 -13.07 -0.83
N ARG A 297 3.50 -12.00 -1.61
CA ARG A 297 2.22 -11.43 -2.06
C ARG A 297 2.07 -11.38 -3.59
N VAL A 298 3.00 -12.03 -4.30
CA VAL A 298 3.02 -12.21 -5.76
C VAL A 298 2.55 -13.64 -6.05
N ASP A 299 1.80 -13.88 -7.11
CA ASP A 299 1.33 -15.23 -7.47
C ASP A 299 2.47 -16.22 -7.79
N GLY A 300 2.17 -17.52 -7.67
CA GLY A 300 3.19 -18.57 -7.61
C GLY A 300 4.04 -18.64 -8.88
N ASP A 301 3.41 -18.64 -10.04
CA ASP A 301 4.07 -18.69 -11.35
C ASP A 301 4.89 -17.41 -11.64
N PHE A 302 4.47 -16.26 -11.10
CA PHE A 302 5.20 -15.00 -11.23
C PHE A 302 6.44 -14.90 -10.33
N THR A 303 6.71 -15.88 -9.46
CA THR A 303 7.81 -15.77 -8.48
C THR A 303 9.22 -15.94 -9.06
N ASP A 304 9.37 -16.63 -10.19
CA ASP A 304 10.68 -16.89 -10.78
C ASP A 304 10.59 -16.91 -12.32
N PRO A 305 11.12 -15.90 -13.02
CA PRO A 305 11.08 -15.87 -14.47
C PRO A 305 12.02 -16.87 -15.16
N LEU A 306 12.94 -17.53 -14.45
CA LEU A 306 13.82 -18.52 -15.06
C LEU A 306 13.18 -19.91 -15.15
N ASP A 307 12.51 -20.33 -14.08
CA ASP A 307 11.99 -21.70 -13.94
C ASP A 307 10.47 -21.80 -14.11
N LEU A 308 9.74 -20.68 -13.96
CA LEU A 308 8.27 -20.66 -13.98
C LEU A 308 7.76 -19.83 -15.16
N ASN A 309 7.45 -18.54 -14.96
CA ASN A 309 6.88 -17.67 -15.98
C ASN A 309 7.91 -16.66 -16.51
N ALA A 310 8.46 -16.93 -17.70
CA ALA A 310 9.46 -16.07 -18.35
C ALA A 310 8.98 -14.63 -18.66
N ALA A 311 7.67 -14.38 -18.70
CA ALA A 311 7.12 -13.04 -18.87
C ALA A 311 7.06 -12.25 -17.54
N SER A 312 7.27 -12.90 -16.39
CA SER A 312 7.19 -12.25 -15.09
C SER A 312 8.25 -11.16 -14.92
N ARG A 313 7.80 -10.02 -14.39
CA ARG A 313 8.65 -8.91 -13.92
C ARG A 313 8.53 -8.70 -12.40
N LEU A 314 7.80 -9.58 -11.71
CA LEU A 314 7.46 -9.42 -10.29
C LEU A 314 8.31 -10.30 -9.37
N GLY A 315 8.83 -11.40 -9.93
CA GLY A 315 9.58 -12.42 -9.21
C GLY A 315 11.06 -12.13 -9.06
N VAL A 316 11.79 -13.12 -8.53
CA VAL A 316 13.23 -13.07 -8.35
C VAL A 316 13.86 -14.19 -9.20
N PRO A 317 14.68 -13.85 -10.22
CA PRO A 317 15.36 -14.86 -11.03
C PRO A 317 16.17 -15.84 -10.16
N GLY A 318 15.85 -17.13 -10.25
CA GLY A 318 16.53 -18.21 -9.53
C GLY A 318 15.99 -18.45 -8.11
N LEU A 319 14.83 -17.90 -7.74
CA LEU A 319 14.17 -18.18 -6.46
C LEU A 319 13.85 -19.67 -6.30
N THR A 320 13.41 -20.33 -7.37
CA THR A 320 13.07 -21.75 -7.38
C THR A 320 14.29 -22.60 -7.05
N GLN A 321 15.46 -22.25 -7.59
CA GLN A 321 16.71 -22.91 -7.26
C GLN A 321 17.08 -22.70 -5.77
N ALA A 322 16.92 -21.49 -5.24
CA ALA A 322 17.19 -21.23 -3.82
C ALA A 322 16.26 -22.01 -2.89
N LEU A 323 15.01 -22.28 -3.31
CA LEU A 323 14.08 -23.18 -2.62
C LEU A 323 14.56 -24.63 -2.65
N ARG A 324 14.97 -25.14 -3.82
CA ARG A 324 15.51 -26.51 -3.98
C ARG A 324 16.71 -26.77 -3.08
N GLU A 325 17.57 -25.77 -2.91
CA GLU A 325 18.76 -25.84 -2.07
C GLU A 325 18.49 -25.60 -0.57
N GLY A 326 17.26 -25.26 -0.17
CA GLY A 326 16.94 -24.97 1.22
C GLY A 326 17.50 -23.64 1.74
N ASN A 327 17.84 -22.71 0.84
CA ASN A 327 18.59 -21.50 1.17
C ASN A 327 17.72 -20.30 1.60
N VAL A 328 16.41 -20.36 1.35
CA VAL A 328 15.42 -19.33 1.71
C VAL A 328 14.07 -19.98 2.03
N VAL A 329 13.34 -19.45 3.01
CA VAL A 329 11.95 -19.84 3.29
C VAL A 329 11.02 -18.92 2.52
N VAL A 330 10.03 -19.46 1.81
CA VAL A 330 8.97 -18.68 1.15
C VAL A 330 7.62 -19.03 1.75
N ALA A 331 6.94 -18.03 2.31
CA ALA A 331 5.64 -18.16 2.94
C ALA A 331 4.58 -17.52 2.04
N ASN A 332 3.59 -18.22 1.50
CA ASN A 332 3.52 -19.67 1.33
C ASN A 332 4.38 -20.13 0.15
N MET A 333 4.72 -21.43 0.12
CA MET A 333 5.45 -22.02 -0.99
C MET A 333 4.77 -21.69 -2.33
N PRO A 334 5.51 -21.33 -3.39
CA PRO A 334 4.91 -21.20 -4.71
C PRO A 334 4.23 -22.53 -5.09
N GLY A 335 3.04 -22.44 -5.70
CA GLY A 335 2.22 -23.60 -6.02
C GLY A 335 1.23 -24.02 -4.92
N SER A 336 1.21 -23.33 -3.78
CA SER A 336 0.16 -23.48 -2.77
C SER A 336 -1.23 -23.08 -3.26
N GLY A 337 -1.34 -22.29 -4.33
CA GLY A 337 -2.63 -21.96 -4.95
C GLY A 337 -3.35 -23.15 -5.59
N ALA A 338 -2.67 -24.29 -5.80
CA ALA A 338 -3.30 -25.49 -6.37
C ALA A 338 -4.50 -25.97 -5.54
N ILE A 339 -4.45 -25.78 -4.21
CA ILE A 339 -5.53 -26.14 -3.31
C ILE A 339 -6.68 -25.12 -3.24
N GLU A 340 -6.59 -24.00 -3.95
CA GLU A 340 -7.73 -23.06 -4.10
C GLU A 340 -8.69 -23.48 -5.23
N ALA A 341 -8.36 -24.51 -6.01
CA ALA A 341 -9.19 -24.95 -7.13
C ALA A 341 -10.58 -25.37 -6.64
N PRO A 342 -11.68 -24.75 -7.14
CA PRO A 342 -13.04 -25.12 -6.75
C PRO A 342 -13.37 -26.61 -6.89
N ALA A 343 -12.78 -27.30 -7.89
CA ALA A 343 -12.92 -28.74 -8.07
C ALA A 343 -12.51 -29.56 -6.83
N LEU A 344 -11.53 -29.10 -6.04
CA LEU A 344 -11.09 -29.82 -4.85
C LEU A 344 -12.15 -29.86 -3.75
N MET A 345 -13.09 -28.91 -3.72
CA MET A 345 -14.18 -28.88 -2.74
C MET A 345 -15.08 -30.12 -2.82
N SER A 346 -15.24 -30.71 -4.00
CA SER A 346 -15.98 -31.97 -4.19
C SER A 346 -15.34 -33.16 -3.46
N PHE A 347 -14.03 -33.11 -3.18
CA PHE A 347 -13.28 -34.21 -2.58
C PHE A 347 -12.98 -33.98 -1.10
N MET A 348 -13.20 -32.78 -0.55
CA MET A 348 -12.81 -32.41 0.82
C MET A 348 -13.35 -33.34 1.92
N PRO A 349 -14.63 -33.77 1.91
CA PRO A 349 -15.12 -34.71 2.91
C PRO A 349 -14.36 -36.05 2.91
N SER A 350 -14.11 -36.60 1.71
CA SER A 350 -13.36 -37.85 1.55
C SER A 350 -11.88 -37.70 1.90
N LEU A 351 -11.28 -36.57 1.56
CA LEU A 351 -9.90 -36.23 1.94
C LEU A 351 -9.76 -36.15 3.47
N SER A 352 -10.70 -35.51 4.16
CA SER A 352 -10.69 -35.41 5.63
C SER A 352 -10.70 -36.80 6.29
N ARG A 353 -11.63 -37.66 5.89
CA ARG A 353 -11.71 -39.04 6.38
C ARG A 353 -10.44 -39.84 6.10
N ARG A 354 -9.87 -39.71 4.90
CA ARG A 354 -8.68 -40.49 4.48
C ARG A 354 -7.39 -40.02 5.15
N ILE A 355 -7.22 -38.71 5.34
CA ILE A 355 -5.96 -38.10 5.79
C ILE A 355 -5.95 -37.83 7.30
N LEU A 356 -7.07 -37.38 7.86
CA LEU A 356 -7.19 -37.06 9.29
C LEU A 356 -7.92 -38.17 10.08
N GLY A 357 -8.75 -38.98 9.43
CA GLY A 357 -9.56 -40.00 10.10
C GLY A 357 -10.85 -39.46 10.73
N GLU A 358 -11.26 -38.24 10.37
CA GLU A 358 -12.39 -37.52 10.95
C GLU A 358 -13.19 -36.77 9.89
N GLU A 359 -14.45 -36.48 10.20
CA GLU A 359 -15.32 -35.65 9.38
C GLU A 359 -14.93 -34.18 9.45
N LEU A 360 -15.33 -33.40 8.45
CA LEU A 360 -15.13 -31.96 8.45
C LEU A 360 -15.96 -31.30 9.56
N VAL A 361 -15.30 -30.54 10.43
CA VAL A 361 -15.97 -29.73 11.46
C VAL A 361 -16.78 -28.59 10.83
N LEU A 362 -16.22 -27.96 9.79
CA LEU A 362 -16.93 -27.00 8.95
C LEU A 362 -17.16 -27.64 7.58
N PRO A 363 -18.43 -27.92 7.20
CA PRO A 363 -18.73 -28.41 5.88
C PRO A 363 -18.44 -27.32 4.83
N ASN A 364 -18.28 -27.72 3.58
CA ASN A 364 -18.25 -26.78 2.46
C ASN A 364 -19.58 -26.75 1.73
N ILE A 365 -19.81 -25.70 0.95
CA ILE A 365 -20.94 -25.64 0.01
C ILE A 365 -20.95 -26.88 -0.88
N ALA A 366 -22.14 -27.42 -1.15
CA ALA A 366 -22.31 -28.58 -2.01
C ALA A 366 -21.74 -28.28 -3.40
N THR A 367 -20.75 -29.08 -3.81
CA THR A 367 -19.92 -28.81 -4.98
C THR A 367 -19.72 -30.09 -5.79
N TRP A 368 -19.98 -30.03 -7.09
CA TRP A 368 -19.86 -31.13 -8.03
C TRP A 368 -18.85 -30.78 -9.12
N TRP A 369 -17.80 -31.59 -9.27
CA TRP A 369 -16.83 -31.42 -10.34
C TRP A 369 -17.30 -32.16 -11.60
N CYS A 370 -17.54 -31.40 -12.67
CA CYS A 370 -18.10 -31.92 -13.92
C CYS A 370 -17.09 -32.73 -14.75
N GLY A 371 -15.87 -32.95 -14.24
CA GLY A 371 -14.91 -33.91 -14.80
C GLY A 371 -15.33 -35.37 -14.60
N GLN A 372 -16.25 -35.63 -13.67
CA GLN A 372 -16.86 -36.94 -13.48
C GLN A 372 -18.25 -36.96 -14.16
N SER A 373 -18.51 -37.97 -14.99
CA SER A 373 -19.70 -37.98 -15.85
C SER A 373 -21.02 -37.92 -15.06
N ARG A 374 -21.11 -38.65 -13.94
CA ARG A 374 -22.33 -38.67 -13.11
C ARG A 374 -22.61 -37.29 -12.50
N GLU A 375 -21.58 -36.67 -11.95
CA GLU A 375 -21.64 -35.36 -11.31
C GLU A 375 -21.96 -34.27 -12.34
N ARG A 376 -21.40 -34.35 -13.55
CA ARG A 376 -21.75 -33.47 -14.66
C ARG A 376 -23.23 -33.60 -15.04
N ASP A 377 -23.72 -34.82 -15.19
CA ASP A 377 -25.09 -35.07 -15.64
C ASP A 377 -26.09 -34.56 -14.57
N GLU A 378 -25.81 -34.75 -13.28
CA GLU A 378 -26.57 -34.15 -12.16
C GLU A 378 -26.63 -32.61 -12.24
N VAL A 379 -25.50 -31.95 -12.50
CA VAL A 379 -25.45 -30.49 -12.64
C VAL A 379 -26.24 -30.01 -13.85
N ILE A 380 -26.23 -30.75 -14.96
CA ILE A 380 -27.00 -30.40 -16.17
C ILE A 380 -28.50 -30.60 -15.93
N GLU A 381 -28.89 -31.67 -15.25
CA GLU A 381 -30.30 -31.97 -14.92
C GLU A 381 -30.90 -30.91 -13.97
N ARG A 382 -30.11 -30.45 -13.00
CA ARG A 382 -30.51 -29.45 -12.00
C ARG A 382 -29.95 -28.06 -12.27
N LEU A 383 -29.66 -27.74 -13.54
CA LEU A 383 -28.94 -26.52 -13.91
C LEU A 383 -29.54 -25.25 -13.30
N ASP A 384 -30.87 -25.16 -13.24
CA ASP A 384 -31.57 -23.96 -12.74
C ASP A 384 -31.36 -23.72 -11.23
N ASP A 385 -31.00 -24.76 -10.46
CA ASP A 385 -30.68 -24.70 -9.04
C ASP A 385 -29.17 -24.55 -8.77
N MET A 386 -28.37 -24.40 -9.83
CA MET A 386 -26.90 -24.43 -9.76
C MET A 386 -26.28 -23.09 -10.16
N THR A 387 -25.19 -22.78 -9.47
CA THR A 387 -24.17 -21.83 -9.95
C THR A 387 -23.06 -22.61 -10.65
N ILE A 388 -22.65 -22.15 -11.84
CA ILE A 388 -21.65 -22.81 -12.67
C ILE A 388 -20.40 -21.93 -12.71
N GLY A 389 -19.28 -22.50 -12.26
CA GLY A 389 -17.98 -21.84 -12.19
C GLY A 389 -16.89 -22.61 -12.94
N SER A 390 -15.70 -22.01 -13.00
CA SER A 390 -14.50 -22.75 -13.41
C SER A 390 -14.06 -23.72 -12.31
N ALA A 391 -13.65 -24.92 -12.73
CA ALA A 391 -13.02 -25.91 -11.85
C ALA A 391 -11.69 -25.43 -11.22
N PHE A 392 -11.01 -24.46 -11.83
CA PHE A 392 -9.62 -24.10 -11.49
C PHE A 392 -9.41 -22.62 -11.16
N GLY A 393 -10.49 -21.83 -11.00
CA GLY A 393 -10.45 -20.45 -10.53
C GLY A 393 -10.36 -19.37 -11.61
N ASP A 394 -10.43 -19.75 -12.88
CA ASP A 394 -10.58 -18.81 -14.00
C ASP A 394 -12.03 -18.35 -14.18
N GLY A 395 -12.27 -17.36 -15.05
CA GLY A 395 -13.62 -17.09 -15.56
C GLY A 395 -14.22 -18.31 -16.28
N VAL A 396 -15.55 -18.43 -16.27
CA VAL A 396 -16.28 -19.58 -16.83
C VAL A 396 -15.84 -19.80 -18.29
N PRO A 397 -15.36 -21.00 -18.65
CA PRO A 397 -14.87 -21.27 -20.00
C PRO A 397 -15.93 -20.96 -21.07
N GLY A 398 -15.59 -20.09 -22.01
CA GLY A 398 -16.51 -19.63 -23.07
C GLY A 398 -17.38 -18.42 -22.70
N PHE A 399 -17.36 -17.96 -21.44
CA PHE A 399 -18.17 -16.84 -20.95
C PHE A 399 -17.33 -15.75 -20.28
N ARG A 400 -16.01 -15.71 -20.52
CA ARG A 400 -15.11 -14.68 -19.98
C ARG A 400 -15.61 -13.27 -20.37
N PRO A 401 -15.60 -12.29 -19.44
CA PRO A 401 -14.96 -12.31 -18.13
C PRO A 401 -15.82 -12.83 -16.96
N VAL A 402 -16.98 -13.46 -17.21
CA VAL A 402 -17.92 -13.89 -16.15
C VAL A 402 -17.29 -14.97 -15.26
N ALA A 403 -17.20 -14.72 -13.96
CA ALA A 403 -16.59 -15.64 -12.98
C ALA A 403 -17.49 -16.83 -12.62
N THR A 404 -18.80 -16.61 -12.58
CA THR A 404 -19.80 -17.61 -12.23
C THR A 404 -21.11 -17.29 -12.97
N LEU A 405 -21.78 -18.31 -13.48
CA LEU A 405 -23.11 -18.19 -14.11
C LEU A 405 -24.16 -18.74 -13.15
N LEU A 406 -25.30 -18.06 -13.06
CA LEU A 406 -26.47 -18.62 -12.39
C LEU A 406 -27.33 -19.33 -13.45
N GLY A 407 -27.57 -20.64 -13.28
CA GLY A 407 -28.26 -21.43 -14.30
C GLY A 407 -29.69 -20.95 -14.57
N SER A 408 -30.40 -20.45 -13.55
CA SER A 408 -31.74 -19.87 -13.69
C SER A 408 -31.80 -18.63 -14.56
N ASP A 409 -30.68 -17.91 -14.69
CA ASP A 409 -30.62 -16.62 -15.39
C ASP A 409 -30.14 -16.77 -16.84
N LEU A 410 -29.83 -18.00 -17.27
CA LEU A 410 -29.35 -18.28 -18.63
C LEU A 410 -30.49 -18.31 -19.65
N GLY A 411 -30.36 -17.49 -20.70
CA GLY A 411 -31.21 -17.60 -21.88
C GLY A 411 -30.99 -18.92 -22.64
N THR A 412 -31.97 -19.33 -23.45
CA THR A 412 -31.97 -20.65 -24.14
C THR A 412 -30.70 -20.94 -24.95
N ALA A 413 -30.18 -19.93 -25.66
CA ALA A 413 -28.98 -20.08 -26.49
C ALA A 413 -27.72 -20.30 -25.64
N ASP A 414 -27.54 -19.51 -24.58
CA ASP A 414 -26.40 -19.63 -23.67
C ASP A 414 -26.48 -20.92 -22.85
N ARG A 415 -27.69 -21.34 -22.45
CA ARG A 415 -27.92 -22.63 -21.78
C ARG A 415 -27.46 -23.80 -22.66
N ALA A 416 -27.88 -23.83 -23.93
CA ALA A 416 -27.46 -24.88 -24.87
C ALA A 416 -25.94 -24.88 -25.10
N ARG A 417 -25.35 -23.68 -25.22
CA ARG A 417 -23.91 -23.49 -25.38
C ARG A 417 -23.12 -23.99 -24.17
N LEU A 418 -23.58 -23.69 -22.96
CA LEU A 418 -22.96 -24.15 -21.72
C LEU A 418 -23.02 -25.68 -21.61
N ILE A 419 -24.19 -26.28 -21.85
CA ILE A 419 -24.37 -27.74 -21.77
C ILE A 419 -23.46 -28.44 -22.79
N ALA A 420 -23.39 -27.96 -24.03
CA ALA A 420 -22.48 -28.52 -25.03
C ALA A 420 -21.01 -28.43 -24.58
N ALA A 421 -20.59 -27.29 -24.02
CA ALA A 421 -19.24 -27.11 -23.50
C ALA A 421 -18.94 -28.02 -22.29
N MET A 422 -19.93 -28.26 -21.41
CA MET A 422 -19.79 -29.19 -20.29
C MET A 422 -19.66 -30.65 -20.75
N HIS A 423 -20.35 -31.05 -21.82
CA HIS A 423 -20.15 -32.37 -22.41
C HIS A 423 -18.77 -32.54 -23.05
N GLU A 424 -18.25 -31.50 -23.70
CA GLU A 424 -16.94 -31.54 -24.37
C GLU A 424 -15.77 -31.42 -23.39
N ARG A 425 -15.86 -30.49 -22.43
CA ARG A 425 -14.77 -30.13 -21.49
C ARG A 425 -15.24 -30.08 -20.04
N GLY A 426 -15.99 -31.10 -19.60
CA GLY A 426 -16.56 -31.15 -18.26
C GLY A 426 -15.55 -30.93 -17.12
N ALA A 427 -14.29 -31.37 -17.29
CA ALA A 427 -13.22 -31.17 -16.31
C ALA A 427 -12.91 -29.70 -15.99
N ASP A 428 -13.27 -28.76 -16.88
CA ASP A 428 -13.05 -27.32 -16.69
C ASP A 428 -14.17 -26.65 -15.87
N PHE A 429 -15.25 -27.37 -15.54
CA PHE A 429 -16.44 -26.83 -14.89
C PHE A 429 -16.69 -27.43 -13.50
N VAL A 430 -17.29 -26.61 -12.64
CA VAL A 430 -17.83 -27.02 -11.36
C VAL A 430 -19.26 -26.48 -11.23
N GLY A 431 -20.16 -27.30 -10.69
CA GLY A 431 -21.48 -26.87 -10.23
C GLY A 431 -21.50 -26.71 -8.72
N GLN A 432 -22.14 -25.66 -8.22
CA GLN A 432 -22.37 -25.44 -6.79
C GLN A 432 -23.82 -25.06 -6.55
N GLU A 433 -24.42 -25.56 -5.47
CA GLU A 433 -25.81 -25.27 -5.15
C GLU A 433 -26.02 -23.76 -4.88
N VAL A 434 -27.14 -23.21 -5.35
CA VAL A 434 -27.49 -21.80 -5.09
C VAL A 434 -27.90 -21.63 -3.64
N VAL A 435 -27.03 -21.05 -2.83
CA VAL A 435 -27.28 -20.83 -1.40
C VAL A 435 -27.52 -19.36 -1.05
N LYS A 436 -28.47 -19.12 -0.13
CA LYS A 436 -28.72 -17.81 0.47
C LYS A 436 -27.92 -17.69 1.76
N LEU A 437 -27.05 -16.68 1.83
CA LEU A 437 -26.22 -16.36 2.99
C LEU A 437 -27.00 -15.54 4.01
N SER A 438 -26.63 -15.69 5.28
CA SER A 438 -27.17 -14.89 6.39
C SER A 438 -26.97 -13.38 6.20
N THR A 439 -27.88 -12.57 6.75
CA THR A 439 -27.80 -11.11 6.75
C THR A 439 -27.35 -10.56 8.11
N THR A 440 -26.64 -9.44 8.10
CA THR A 440 -26.23 -8.70 9.30
C THR A 440 -26.78 -7.26 9.24
N PRO A 441 -27.02 -6.60 10.40
CA PRO A 441 -27.39 -5.21 10.42
C PRO A 441 -26.37 -4.31 9.75
N PHE A 442 -26.86 -3.46 8.86
CA PHE A 442 -26.11 -2.46 8.14
C PHE A 442 -26.68 -1.07 8.43
N TRP A 443 -25.82 -0.09 8.67
CA TRP A 443 -26.23 1.27 8.98
C TRP A 443 -26.35 2.12 7.70
N GLU A 444 -27.57 2.51 7.36
CA GLU A 444 -27.87 3.29 6.17
C GLU A 444 -28.81 4.45 6.52
N ASN A 445 -28.38 5.69 6.25
CA ASN A 445 -29.19 6.90 6.42
C ASN A 445 -29.90 7.03 7.79
N GLY A 446 -29.27 6.55 8.87
CA GLY A 446 -29.83 6.61 10.22
C GLY A 446 -30.73 5.44 10.63
N HIS A 447 -30.86 4.43 9.75
CA HIS A 447 -31.67 3.24 9.95
C HIS A 447 -30.83 1.97 9.82
N LEU A 448 -31.35 0.86 10.35
CA LEU A 448 -30.77 -0.47 10.20
C LEU A 448 -31.45 -1.18 9.03
N ALA A 449 -30.66 -1.78 8.15
CA ALA A 449 -31.15 -2.63 7.06
C ALA A 449 -30.39 -3.97 7.06
N PRO A 450 -31.04 -5.11 6.75
CA PRO A 450 -30.34 -6.37 6.59
C PRO A 450 -29.52 -6.36 5.30
N ARG A 451 -28.25 -6.77 5.39
CA ARG A 451 -27.39 -6.97 4.22
C ARG A 451 -26.62 -8.29 4.33
N PRO A 452 -26.49 -9.05 3.23
CA PRO A 452 -25.77 -10.31 3.24
C PRO A 452 -24.27 -10.07 3.41
N PHE A 453 -23.59 -11.03 4.03
CA PHE A 453 -22.17 -10.91 4.31
C PHE A 453 -21.39 -12.20 4.06
N THR A 454 -20.09 -12.05 3.86
CA THR A 454 -19.11 -13.14 3.89
C THR A 454 -18.01 -12.81 4.89
N LEU A 455 -17.41 -13.84 5.48
CA LEU A 455 -16.36 -13.71 6.48
C LEU A 455 -15.13 -14.52 6.06
N ARG A 456 -14.00 -13.84 5.83
CA ARG A 456 -12.71 -14.53 5.65
C ARG A 456 -11.99 -14.66 6.99
N VAL A 457 -11.69 -15.89 7.38
CA VAL A 457 -10.99 -16.22 8.63
C VAL A 457 -9.56 -16.68 8.32
N PHE A 458 -8.57 -16.18 9.06
CA PHE A 458 -7.15 -16.46 8.82
C PHE A 458 -6.57 -17.42 9.87
N ALA A 459 -5.73 -18.35 9.42
CA ALA A 459 -4.94 -19.24 10.26
C ALA A 459 -3.44 -19.11 9.93
N ALA A 460 -2.63 -18.88 10.96
CA ALA A 460 -1.18 -18.77 10.86
C ALA A 460 -0.51 -20.01 11.44
N SER A 461 0.51 -20.51 10.75
CA SER A 461 1.37 -21.57 11.27
C SER A 461 2.27 -21.02 12.38
N THR A 462 2.39 -21.78 13.47
CA THR A 462 3.24 -21.45 14.62
C THR A 462 4.03 -22.68 15.06
N PRO A 463 5.07 -22.52 15.90
CA PRO A 463 5.79 -23.65 16.47
C PRO A 463 4.92 -24.61 17.30
N LYS A 464 3.72 -24.17 17.73
CA LYS A 464 2.79 -24.95 18.56
C LYS A 464 1.57 -25.48 17.79
N GLY A 465 1.54 -25.35 16.46
CA GLY A 465 0.36 -25.68 15.64
C GLY A 465 -0.23 -24.45 14.95
N TRP A 466 -1.48 -24.55 14.51
CA TRP A 466 -2.16 -23.43 13.86
C TRP A 466 -2.70 -22.44 14.89
N ARG A 467 -2.75 -21.16 14.52
CA ARG A 467 -3.40 -20.11 15.30
C ARG A 467 -4.39 -19.39 14.41
N VAL A 468 -5.67 -19.47 14.77
CA VAL A 468 -6.73 -18.72 14.09
C VAL A 468 -6.81 -17.29 14.66
N MET A 469 -6.96 -16.31 13.78
CA MET A 469 -7.17 -14.91 14.15
C MET A 469 -8.53 -14.76 14.83
N PRO A 470 -8.67 -14.19 16.04
CA PRO A 470 -9.98 -13.99 16.69
C PRO A 470 -10.74 -12.82 16.06
N GLY A 471 -11.22 -13.05 14.85
CA GLY A 471 -11.83 -12.08 13.95
C GLY A 471 -11.53 -12.46 12.49
N GLY A 472 -11.69 -11.52 11.58
CA GLY A 472 -11.46 -11.78 10.18
C GLY A 472 -11.76 -10.59 9.29
N PHE A 473 -11.75 -10.84 8.00
CA PHE A 473 -12.08 -9.84 7.00
C PHE A 473 -13.53 -10.06 6.54
N CYS A 474 -14.43 -9.21 7.01
CA CYS A 474 -15.84 -9.26 6.66
C CYS A 474 -16.16 -8.30 5.52
N ARG A 475 -17.00 -8.80 4.62
CA ARG A 475 -17.52 -8.10 3.44
C ARG A 475 -19.04 -8.14 3.49
N ILE A 476 -19.68 -6.98 3.42
CA ILE A 476 -21.13 -6.80 3.44
C ILE A 476 -21.54 -6.21 2.09
N SER A 477 -22.52 -6.80 1.42
CA SER A 477 -23.04 -6.27 0.15
C SER A 477 -23.82 -4.97 0.40
N ASP A 478 -23.70 -4.00 -0.52
CA ASP A 478 -24.61 -2.85 -0.55
C ASP A 478 -26.02 -3.27 -1.06
N GLU A 479 -26.13 -4.40 -1.77
CA GLU A 479 -27.38 -4.95 -2.29
C GLU A 479 -28.09 -5.90 -1.30
N ALA A 480 -29.41 -6.04 -1.47
CA ALA A 480 -30.23 -6.91 -0.63
C ALA A 480 -30.28 -8.39 -1.12
N ASP A 481 -29.64 -8.71 -2.25
CA ASP A 481 -29.65 -10.08 -2.77
C ASP A 481 -28.71 -10.98 -1.97
N ALA A 482 -29.32 -11.88 -1.17
CA ALA A 482 -28.61 -12.79 -0.28
C ALA A 482 -27.95 -13.99 -0.96
N ARG A 483 -28.06 -14.16 -2.28
CA ARG A 483 -27.40 -15.25 -3.00
C ARG A 483 -25.88 -15.06 -2.92
N ALA A 484 -25.14 -16.12 -2.58
CA ALA A 484 -23.68 -16.06 -2.38
C ALA A 484 -22.90 -15.50 -3.58
N PHE A 485 -23.44 -15.65 -4.80
CA PHE A 485 -22.88 -15.13 -6.05
C PHE A 485 -22.88 -13.60 -6.14
N SER A 486 -23.84 -12.90 -5.51
CA SER A 486 -24.06 -11.45 -5.67
C SER A 486 -23.08 -10.58 -4.85
N MET A 487 -22.08 -11.17 -4.20
CA MET A 487 -21.09 -10.48 -3.36
C MET A 487 -19.91 -9.84 -4.14
N GLY A 488 -20.06 -9.60 -5.45
CA GLY A 488 -18.99 -9.19 -6.36
C GLY A 488 -18.87 -7.68 -6.63
N GLU A 489 -19.98 -6.94 -6.70
CA GLU A 489 -20.03 -5.49 -6.96
C GLU A 489 -20.59 -4.75 -5.74
N GLY A 490 -20.02 -3.59 -5.38
CA GLY A 490 -20.54 -2.73 -4.29
C GLY A 490 -20.49 -3.36 -2.89
N VAL A 491 -19.29 -3.61 -2.36
CA VAL A 491 -19.11 -4.27 -1.05
C VAL A 491 -18.42 -3.35 -0.05
N ARG A 492 -18.94 -3.26 1.17
CA ARG A 492 -18.27 -2.60 2.30
C ARG A 492 -17.55 -3.59 3.18
N SER A 493 -16.42 -3.17 3.72
CA SER A 493 -15.69 -3.95 4.70
C SER A 493 -16.18 -3.66 6.11
N ALA A 494 -16.38 -4.69 6.92
CA ALA A 494 -16.74 -4.55 8.33
C ALA A 494 -15.63 -5.11 9.23
N ASP A 495 -15.53 -4.55 10.44
CA ASP A 495 -14.79 -5.21 11.52
C ASP A 495 -15.59 -6.43 12.02
N VAL A 496 -14.89 -7.38 12.63
CA VAL A 496 -15.48 -8.61 13.18
C VAL A 496 -15.11 -8.69 14.65
N TRP A 497 -16.10 -8.58 15.51
CA TRP A 497 -15.92 -8.62 16.95
C TRP A 497 -16.22 -10.01 17.47
N VAL A 498 -15.15 -10.73 17.84
CA VAL A 498 -15.26 -11.94 18.64
C VAL A 498 -15.37 -11.51 20.09
N LEU A 499 -16.52 -11.81 20.69
CA LEU A 499 -16.87 -11.40 22.04
C LEU A 499 -16.35 -12.46 23.02
N GLY A 500 -15.58 -12.04 24.02
CA GLY A 500 -15.15 -12.90 25.11
C GLY A 500 -15.97 -12.71 26.39
N ASP A 501 -16.00 -13.72 27.24
CA ASP A 501 -16.64 -13.60 28.57
C ASP A 501 -15.83 -12.74 29.55
N LYS A 502 -14.55 -12.46 29.24
CA LYS A 502 -13.62 -11.71 30.08
C LYS A 502 -12.92 -10.61 29.27
N PRO A 503 -12.44 -9.54 29.93
CA PRO A 503 -11.63 -8.53 29.26
C PRO A 503 -10.41 -9.15 28.56
N ALA A 504 -10.25 -8.83 27.28
CA ALA A 504 -9.17 -9.37 26.46
C ALA A 504 -7.78 -8.99 27.01
N GLU A 505 -6.86 -9.96 27.06
CA GLU A 505 -5.49 -9.73 27.52
C GLU A 505 -4.77 -8.68 26.67
N MET A 506 -4.05 -7.76 27.33
CA MET A 506 -3.23 -6.76 26.64
C MET A 506 -1.95 -7.39 26.09
N VAL A 507 -2.05 -8.00 24.92
CA VAL A 507 -0.90 -8.51 24.17
C VAL A 507 -0.29 -7.38 23.34
N THR A 508 1.02 -7.17 23.51
CA THR A 508 1.80 -6.22 22.70
C THR A 508 2.77 -6.95 21.78
N LEU A 509 2.92 -6.45 20.55
CA LEU A 509 3.98 -6.90 19.64
C LEU A 509 5.36 -6.36 20.02
N LEU A 510 5.41 -5.39 20.92
CA LEU A 510 6.66 -4.85 21.42
C LEU A 510 7.33 -5.88 22.33
N PRO A 511 8.65 -6.10 22.19
CA PRO A 511 9.38 -6.98 23.09
C PRO A 511 9.25 -6.44 24.53
N GLN A 512 8.68 -7.24 25.44
CA GLN A 512 8.51 -6.89 26.84
C GLN A 512 9.77 -7.10 27.70
N SER A 513 10.90 -7.45 27.10
CA SER A 513 12.11 -7.81 27.85
C SER A 513 13.04 -6.63 28.08
N GLU A 514 13.61 -6.54 29.28
CA GLU A 514 14.76 -5.69 29.62
C GLU A 514 16.01 -5.99 28.75
N ALA A 515 16.03 -7.11 28.01
CA ALA A 515 17.11 -7.51 27.10
C ALA A 515 17.04 -6.89 25.69
N VAL A 516 16.22 -5.85 25.47
CA VAL A 516 16.27 -5.09 24.20
C VAL A 516 17.62 -4.40 24.10
N LYS A 517 18.52 -4.97 23.28
CA LYS A 517 19.82 -4.35 22.97
C LYS A 517 19.57 -2.99 22.33
N VAL A 518 19.99 -1.91 22.99
CA VAL A 518 19.94 -0.56 22.44
C VAL A 518 20.82 -0.51 21.19
N ARG A 519 20.20 -0.25 20.03
CA ARG A 519 20.91 -0.12 18.75
C ARG A 519 20.67 1.29 18.20
N ARG A 520 21.76 2.02 17.93
CA ARG A 520 21.75 3.31 17.20
C ARG A 520 22.32 3.12 15.79
N LEU A 521 21.82 2.10 15.10
CA LEU A 521 22.32 1.73 13.78
C LEU A 521 21.55 2.49 12.70
N MET A 522 22.25 2.84 11.62
CA MET A 522 21.58 3.16 10.36
C MET A 522 20.78 1.92 9.95
N GLY A 523 19.46 2.02 10.01
CA GLY A 523 18.58 0.95 9.57
C GLY A 523 18.92 0.52 8.14
N ILE A 524 18.59 -0.73 7.80
CA ILE A 524 18.82 -1.23 6.45
C ILE A 524 17.91 -0.45 5.50
N LEU A 525 18.51 0.31 4.59
CA LEU A 525 17.79 1.06 3.55
C LEU A 525 17.93 0.31 2.21
N PRO A 526 16.83 -0.26 1.69
CA PRO A 526 16.80 -0.82 0.34
C PRO A 526 17.20 0.22 -0.70
N SER A 527 17.90 -0.20 -1.75
CA SER A 527 18.40 0.71 -2.80
C SER A 527 17.28 1.48 -3.50
N ARG A 528 16.14 0.84 -3.78
CA ARG A 528 14.97 1.49 -4.38
C ARG A 528 14.32 2.53 -3.47
N ALA A 529 14.27 2.27 -2.16
CA ALA A 529 13.76 3.25 -1.20
C ALA A 529 14.67 4.49 -1.15
N ALA A 530 15.99 4.30 -1.24
CA ALA A 530 16.95 5.40 -1.36
C ALA A 530 16.76 6.20 -2.66
N ASP A 531 16.55 5.50 -3.78
CA ASP A 531 16.28 6.09 -5.10
C ASP A 531 15.01 6.96 -5.08
N ASN A 532 13.91 6.41 -4.57
CA ASN A 532 12.65 7.13 -4.42
C ASN A 532 12.77 8.33 -3.48
N LEU A 533 13.48 8.21 -2.35
CA LEU A 533 13.70 9.36 -1.47
C LEU A 533 14.52 10.45 -2.17
N PHE A 534 15.55 10.06 -2.91
CA PHE A 534 16.37 10.99 -3.69
C PHE A 534 15.54 11.73 -4.75
N TRP A 535 14.74 11.02 -5.54
CA TRP A 535 13.88 11.62 -6.55
C TRP A 535 12.75 12.44 -5.97
N LEU A 536 12.14 12.02 -4.85
CA LEU A 536 11.15 12.82 -4.14
C LEU A 536 11.73 14.20 -3.79
N GLY A 537 12.94 14.23 -3.25
CA GLY A 537 13.64 15.49 -2.96
C GLY A 537 13.83 16.34 -4.21
N ARG A 538 14.23 15.73 -5.34
CA ARG A 538 14.41 16.44 -6.61
C ARG A 538 13.09 16.99 -7.16
N TYR A 539 12.02 16.21 -7.18
CA TYR A 539 10.73 16.66 -7.71
C TYR A 539 10.14 17.79 -6.88
N LEU A 540 10.22 17.72 -5.54
CA LEU A 540 9.78 18.81 -4.67
C LEU A 540 10.59 20.10 -4.91
N GLU A 541 11.90 19.99 -5.11
CA GLU A 541 12.75 21.15 -5.37
C GLU A 541 12.54 21.72 -6.79
N ARG A 542 12.30 20.87 -7.81
CA ARG A 542 11.89 21.35 -9.14
C ARG A 542 10.57 22.10 -9.07
N ALA A 543 9.60 21.57 -8.32
CA ALA A 543 8.32 22.24 -8.12
C ALA A 543 8.52 23.60 -7.46
N GLU A 544 9.35 23.69 -6.40
CA GLU A 544 9.71 24.96 -5.76
C GLU A 544 10.33 25.94 -6.78
N ALA A 545 11.27 25.48 -7.60
CA ALA A 545 11.94 26.31 -8.60
C ALA A 545 10.97 26.83 -9.68
N THR A 546 10.08 25.97 -10.21
CA THR A 546 9.05 26.38 -11.18
C THR A 546 8.08 27.39 -10.56
N LEU A 547 7.61 27.16 -9.34
CA LEU A 547 6.71 28.07 -8.64
C LEU A 547 7.38 29.44 -8.36
N ARG A 548 8.67 29.46 -8.02
CA ARG A 548 9.44 30.70 -7.87
C ARG A 548 9.56 31.48 -9.17
N LEU A 549 9.81 30.80 -10.30
CA LEU A 549 9.80 31.46 -11.62
C LEU A 549 8.42 32.05 -11.94
N VAL A 550 7.34 31.32 -11.68
CA VAL A 550 5.97 31.81 -11.91
C VAL A 550 5.69 33.03 -11.03
N ARG A 551 5.98 32.96 -9.73
CA ARG A 551 5.80 34.08 -8.79
C ARG A 551 6.59 35.33 -9.25
N CYS A 552 7.85 35.15 -9.63
CA CYS A 552 8.70 36.23 -10.12
C CYS A 552 8.20 36.80 -11.46
N LEU A 553 7.72 35.96 -12.38
CA LEU A 553 7.16 36.38 -13.66
C LEU A 553 5.90 37.23 -13.47
N CYS A 554 4.96 36.76 -12.64
CA CYS A 554 3.71 37.48 -12.36
C CYS A 554 3.98 38.81 -11.64
N GLY A 555 4.78 38.80 -10.57
CA GLY A 555 5.07 40.02 -9.80
C GLY A 555 5.67 41.14 -10.67
N ARG A 556 6.58 40.78 -11.58
CA ARG A 556 7.24 41.75 -12.46
C ARG A 556 6.37 42.20 -13.63
N SER A 557 5.50 41.35 -14.13
CA SER A 557 4.54 41.73 -15.17
C SER A 557 3.55 42.78 -14.64
N ILE A 558 3.06 42.59 -13.41
CA ILE A 558 2.23 43.56 -12.68
C ILE A 558 2.96 44.91 -12.50
N GLU A 559 4.25 44.90 -12.16
CA GLU A 559 5.05 46.12 -12.03
C GLU A 559 5.34 46.81 -13.39
N THR A 560 5.49 46.05 -14.47
CA THR A 560 5.87 46.58 -15.80
C THR A 560 4.76 47.40 -16.45
N ASP A 561 3.50 47.09 -16.17
CA ASP A 561 2.34 47.91 -16.60
C ASP A 561 2.36 49.33 -16.00
N SER A 562 3.21 49.59 -15.00
CA SER A 562 3.34 50.90 -14.35
C SER A 562 4.55 51.73 -14.80
N ILE A 563 5.72 51.13 -15.16
CA ILE A 563 6.97 51.88 -15.39
C ILE A 563 7.94 51.18 -16.40
N SER A 564 7.97 51.65 -17.67
CA SER A 564 9.12 51.64 -18.61
C SER A 564 9.62 50.37 -19.35
N ARG A 565 10.33 50.60 -20.48
CA ARG A 565 10.86 49.66 -21.50
C ARG A 565 11.99 48.70 -21.06
N GLY A 566 12.51 48.82 -19.84
CA GLY A 566 13.69 48.06 -19.36
C GLY A 566 13.41 46.63 -18.89
N THR A 567 12.19 46.31 -18.47
CA THR A 567 11.80 45.02 -17.84
C THR A 567 11.50 43.91 -18.85
N ARG A 568 11.31 44.26 -20.13
CA ARG A 568 10.90 43.33 -21.19
C ARG A 568 11.94 42.22 -21.49
N PRO A 569 13.26 42.49 -21.58
CA PRO A 569 14.27 41.45 -21.79
C PRO A 569 14.38 40.47 -20.61
N THR A 570 14.20 40.96 -19.38
CA THR A 570 14.20 40.13 -18.16
C THR A 570 13.02 39.16 -18.14
N LEU A 571 11.81 39.64 -18.47
CA LEU A 571 10.61 38.79 -18.60
C LEU A 571 10.81 37.72 -19.68
N GLU A 572 11.40 38.08 -20.83
CA GLU A 572 11.72 37.11 -21.89
C GLU A 572 12.76 36.07 -21.44
N ARG A 573 13.70 36.40 -20.54
CA ARG A 573 14.62 35.42 -19.92
C ARG A 573 13.87 34.45 -18.99
N LEU A 574 12.95 34.95 -18.16
CA LEU A 574 12.10 34.11 -17.29
C LEU A 574 11.23 33.14 -18.11
N GLN A 575 10.58 33.64 -19.16
CA GLN A 575 9.78 32.84 -20.09
C GLN A 575 10.63 31.77 -20.81
N ARG A 576 11.86 32.12 -21.25
CA ARG A 576 12.80 31.16 -21.84
C ARG A 576 13.20 30.06 -20.86
N LEU A 577 13.36 30.37 -19.57
CA LEU A 577 13.64 29.37 -18.54
C LEU A 577 12.48 28.40 -18.36
N LEU A 578 11.24 28.89 -18.26
CA LEU A 578 10.04 28.03 -18.18
C LEU A 578 9.90 27.10 -19.38
N ILE A 579 10.25 27.59 -20.58
CA ILE A 579 10.32 26.75 -21.80
C ILE A 579 11.47 25.73 -21.69
N GLY A 580 12.65 26.17 -21.25
CA GLY A 580 13.83 25.32 -21.12
C GLY A 580 13.68 24.20 -20.09
N TRP A 581 12.85 24.41 -19.06
CA TRP A 581 12.47 23.38 -18.08
C TRP A 581 11.32 22.49 -18.54
N GLY A 582 10.71 22.77 -19.68
CA GLY A 582 9.54 22.04 -20.17
C GLY A 582 8.29 22.25 -19.32
N ALA A 583 8.21 23.36 -18.57
CA ALA A 583 6.99 23.79 -17.88
C ALA A 583 5.98 24.41 -18.85
N VAL A 584 6.47 25.00 -19.94
CA VAL A 584 5.68 25.64 -20.99
C VAL A 584 6.18 25.18 -22.37
N PRO A 585 5.30 24.83 -23.33
CA PRO A 585 5.73 24.39 -24.65
C PRO A 585 6.29 25.55 -25.47
N LYS A 586 7.22 25.24 -26.39
CA LYS A 586 7.86 26.23 -27.27
C LYS A 586 6.86 27.04 -28.12
N SER A 587 5.67 26.49 -28.39
CA SER A 587 4.59 27.16 -29.13
C SER A 587 4.07 28.43 -28.45
N HIS A 588 4.31 28.59 -27.15
CA HIS A 588 3.82 29.72 -26.37
C HIS A 588 4.76 30.94 -26.37
N LYS A 589 5.87 30.93 -27.13
CA LYS A 589 6.91 31.98 -27.13
C LYS A 589 6.42 33.43 -27.26
N HIS A 590 5.22 33.67 -27.79
CA HIS A 590 4.63 35.00 -27.98
C HIS A 590 3.34 35.24 -27.17
N ARG A 591 3.05 34.40 -26.17
CA ARG A 591 1.88 34.54 -25.30
C ARG A 591 2.17 35.50 -24.12
N SER A 592 1.11 35.98 -23.47
CA SER A 592 1.21 36.86 -22.29
C SER A 592 1.85 36.16 -21.09
N ALA A 593 2.35 36.93 -20.12
CA ALA A 593 2.91 36.39 -18.88
C ALA A 593 1.88 35.54 -18.11
N THR A 594 0.61 35.94 -18.07
CA THR A 594 -0.49 35.12 -17.52
C THR A 594 -0.57 33.75 -18.17
N ALA A 595 -0.55 33.67 -19.50
CA ALA A 595 -0.67 32.39 -20.20
C ALA A 595 0.52 31.47 -19.92
N PHE A 596 1.73 32.01 -19.77
CA PHE A 596 2.89 31.26 -19.29
C PHE A 596 2.70 30.75 -17.86
N ALA A 597 2.25 31.61 -16.95
CA ALA A 597 2.02 31.27 -15.54
C ALA A 597 0.98 30.15 -15.40
N THR A 598 -0.20 30.30 -16.03
CA THR A 598 -1.27 29.29 -16.01
C THR A 598 -0.79 27.95 -16.57
N THR A 599 -0.07 27.96 -17.70
CA THR A 599 0.47 26.75 -18.31
C THR A 599 1.52 26.06 -17.41
N ALA A 600 2.42 26.85 -16.82
CA ALA A 600 3.45 26.34 -15.92
C ALA A 600 2.89 25.81 -14.59
N LEU A 601 1.72 26.27 -14.14
CA LEU A 601 1.07 25.79 -12.93
C LEU A 601 0.26 24.51 -13.18
N HIS A 602 -0.59 24.50 -14.21
CA HIS A 602 -1.72 23.56 -14.30
C HIS A 602 -1.67 22.59 -15.48
N GLN A 603 -0.78 22.76 -16.47
CA GLN A 603 -0.77 21.85 -17.63
C GLN A 603 -0.04 20.54 -17.31
N GLY A 604 -0.80 19.50 -16.99
CA GLY A 604 -0.28 18.19 -16.57
C GLY A 604 0.52 17.42 -17.63
N GLU A 605 0.36 17.76 -18.91
CA GLU A 605 1.13 17.14 -20.02
C GLU A 605 2.58 17.64 -20.08
N ASN A 606 2.85 18.82 -19.50
CA ASN A 606 4.17 19.42 -19.48
C ASN A 606 4.96 18.89 -18.28
N TYR A 607 5.97 18.05 -18.51
CA TYR A 607 6.73 17.40 -17.43
C TYR A 607 7.40 18.36 -16.41
N GLY A 608 7.62 19.63 -16.79
CA GLY A 608 8.20 20.65 -15.93
C GLY A 608 7.18 21.53 -15.20
N SER A 609 5.87 21.35 -15.44
CA SER A 609 4.84 22.13 -14.77
C SER A 609 4.75 21.77 -13.29
N ALA A 610 4.28 22.71 -12.47
CA ALA A 610 4.16 22.51 -11.03
C ALA A 610 3.26 21.32 -10.69
N VAL A 611 2.11 21.16 -11.38
CA VAL A 611 1.21 20.02 -11.19
C VAL A 611 1.85 18.69 -11.61
N ALA A 612 2.58 18.64 -12.74
CA ALA A 612 3.23 17.41 -13.18
C ALA A 612 4.33 16.99 -12.18
N LEU A 613 5.11 17.95 -11.69
CA LEU A 613 6.14 17.73 -10.69
C LEU A 613 5.55 17.31 -9.33
N SER A 614 4.43 17.90 -8.90
CA SER A 614 3.74 17.48 -7.68
C SER A 614 3.14 16.08 -7.81
N ARG A 615 2.66 15.69 -9.00
CA ARG A 615 2.19 14.33 -9.29
C ARG A 615 3.32 13.31 -9.26
N GLU A 616 4.49 13.64 -9.82
CA GLU A 616 5.67 12.76 -9.72
C GLU A 616 6.19 12.65 -8.28
N ALA A 617 6.16 13.76 -7.52
CA ALA A 617 6.46 13.74 -6.10
C ALA A 617 5.47 12.86 -5.32
N LEU A 618 4.17 12.99 -5.57
CA LEU A 618 3.13 12.15 -4.97
C LEU A 618 3.32 10.68 -5.33
N ARG A 619 3.52 10.35 -6.61
CA ARG A 619 3.77 8.99 -7.08
C ARG A 619 4.97 8.37 -6.37
N THR A 620 6.09 9.09 -6.33
CA THR A 620 7.32 8.63 -5.67
C THR A 620 7.10 8.46 -4.16
N ALA A 621 6.41 9.39 -3.52
CA ALA A 621 6.05 9.32 -2.11
C ALA A 621 5.13 8.14 -1.77
N SER A 622 4.21 7.76 -2.67
CA SER A 622 3.31 6.61 -2.48
C SER A 622 4.08 5.30 -2.33
N VAL A 623 5.21 5.16 -3.03
CA VAL A 623 6.04 3.94 -2.99
C VAL A 623 6.75 3.79 -1.64
N ILE A 624 7.14 4.89 -1.01
CA ILE A 624 7.87 4.94 0.27
C ILE A 624 7.00 5.47 1.41
N ARG A 625 5.68 5.32 1.28
CA ARG A 625 4.70 5.91 2.18
C ARG A 625 4.92 5.53 3.64
N GLU A 626 5.40 4.31 3.88
CA GLU A 626 5.72 3.79 5.20
C GLU A 626 6.85 4.55 5.91
N ARG A 627 7.60 5.39 5.19
CA ARG A 627 8.71 6.20 5.69
C ARG A 627 8.37 7.68 5.87
N LEU A 628 7.19 8.10 5.44
CA LEU A 628 6.72 9.47 5.60
C LEU A 628 5.83 9.57 6.83
N SER A 629 5.90 10.70 7.53
CA SER A 629 4.92 11.01 8.56
C SER A 629 3.53 11.18 7.93
N PRO A 630 2.43 10.85 8.64
CA PRO A 630 1.08 11.11 8.13
C PRO A 630 0.87 12.57 7.72
N ASP A 631 1.48 13.53 8.42
CA ASP A 631 1.39 14.95 8.10
C ASP A 631 2.11 15.31 6.81
N ALA A 632 3.33 14.78 6.59
CA ALA A 632 4.05 14.98 5.34
C ALA A 632 3.27 14.41 4.15
N TRP A 633 2.68 13.22 4.31
CA TRP A 633 1.81 12.63 3.30
C TRP A 633 0.61 13.53 2.96
N ARG A 634 -0.12 14.01 3.99
CA ARG A 634 -1.27 14.91 3.81
C ARG A 634 -0.89 16.20 3.09
N LEU A 635 0.27 16.78 3.38
CA LEU A 635 0.73 17.99 2.68
C LEU A 635 1.10 17.74 1.21
N ILE A 636 1.69 16.58 0.87
CA ILE A 636 1.99 16.23 -0.52
C ILE A 636 0.70 16.06 -1.32
N VAL A 637 -0.29 15.35 -0.76
CA VAL A 637 -1.61 15.20 -1.38
C VAL A 637 -2.29 16.56 -1.54
N ALA A 638 -2.31 17.39 -0.49
CA ALA A 638 -2.92 18.71 -0.54
C ALA A 638 -2.23 19.67 -1.54
N LEU A 639 -0.91 19.56 -1.72
CA LEU A 639 -0.16 20.32 -2.71
C LEU A 639 -0.59 19.92 -4.12
N GLU A 640 -0.65 18.62 -4.42
CA GLU A 640 -1.05 18.10 -5.72
C GLU A 640 -2.48 18.49 -6.04
N SER A 641 -3.44 18.25 -5.13
CA SER A 641 -4.84 18.58 -5.35
C SER A 641 -5.09 20.07 -5.54
N ARG A 642 -4.27 20.95 -4.93
CA ARG A 642 -4.36 22.39 -5.15
C ARG A 642 -3.89 22.79 -6.55
N LEU A 643 -2.84 22.15 -7.05
CA LEU A 643 -2.28 22.42 -8.37
C LEU A 643 -3.08 21.73 -9.49
N ASP A 644 -3.82 20.68 -9.18
CA ASP A 644 -4.63 19.94 -10.16
C ASP A 644 -5.97 20.59 -10.49
N ILE A 645 -6.42 21.57 -9.69
CA ILE A 645 -7.61 22.34 -10.04
C ILE A 645 -7.26 23.22 -11.25
N ALA A 646 -7.52 22.70 -12.44
CA ALA A 646 -7.60 23.46 -13.68
C ALA A 646 -8.81 24.37 -13.56
N ASP A 647 -8.61 25.52 -12.92
CA ASP A 647 -9.60 26.58 -12.92
C ASP A 647 -9.63 27.19 -14.33
N PRO A 648 -10.70 26.99 -15.10
CA PRO A 648 -10.81 27.54 -16.45
C PRO A 648 -10.82 29.08 -16.42
N ASP A 649 -11.15 29.66 -15.27
CA ASP A 649 -11.34 31.08 -15.03
C ASP A 649 -10.15 31.68 -14.27
N LEU A 650 -8.91 31.35 -14.64
CA LEU A 650 -7.69 31.98 -14.10
C LEU A 650 -7.12 33.04 -15.06
N PRO A 651 -7.80 34.19 -15.29
CA PRO A 651 -7.37 35.16 -16.28
C PRO A 651 -6.33 36.16 -15.75
N SER A 652 -6.11 36.28 -14.43
CA SER A 652 -5.28 37.35 -13.87
C SER A 652 -3.89 36.90 -13.41
N GLU A 653 -2.90 37.78 -13.55
CA GLU A 653 -1.55 37.55 -13.05
C GLU A 653 -1.49 37.49 -11.52
N VAL A 654 -2.42 38.18 -10.85
CA VAL A 654 -2.55 38.22 -9.39
C VAL A 654 -2.97 36.85 -8.84
N GLU A 655 -3.98 36.21 -9.43
CA GLU A 655 -4.43 34.88 -8.99
C GLU A 655 -3.34 33.82 -9.21
N ALA A 656 -2.61 33.88 -10.33
CA ALA A 656 -1.49 32.99 -10.60
C ALA A 656 -0.35 33.19 -9.60
N PHE A 657 -0.05 34.45 -9.24
CA PHE A 657 0.91 34.80 -8.19
C PHE A 657 0.49 34.22 -6.82
N GLU A 658 -0.76 34.44 -6.41
CA GLU A 658 -1.27 33.97 -5.12
C GLU A 658 -1.25 32.45 -5.01
N ARG A 659 -1.63 31.74 -6.08
CA ARG A 659 -1.55 30.28 -6.12
C ARG A 659 -0.12 29.77 -6.02
N ALA A 660 0.81 30.40 -6.74
CA ALA A 660 2.23 30.07 -6.64
C ALA A 660 2.75 30.29 -5.21
N ASP A 661 2.40 31.42 -4.58
CA ASP A 661 2.81 31.72 -3.20
C ASP A 661 2.23 30.73 -2.19
N GLN A 662 0.95 30.37 -2.29
CA GLN A 662 0.32 29.37 -1.42
C GLN A 662 0.96 27.98 -1.58
N ALA A 663 1.28 27.57 -2.81
CA ALA A 663 1.98 26.32 -3.07
C ALA A 663 3.41 26.33 -2.50
N LEU A 664 4.12 27.45 -2.61
CA LEU A 664 5.43 27.64 -1.97
C LEU A 664 5.36 27.55 -0.44
N ARG A 665 4.33 28.11 0.19
CA ARG A 665 4.09 27.96 1.63
C ARG A 665 3.87 26.51 2.04
N SER A 666 3.11 25.75 1.24
CA SER A 666 2.93 24.31 1.45
C SER A 666 4.24 23.53 1.33
N LEU A 667 5.09 23.85 0.34
CA LEU A 667 6.42 23.25 0.20
C LEU A 667 7.36 23.62 1.35
N ALA A 668 7.30 24.86 1.85
CA ALA A 668 8.06 25.28 3.02
C ALA A 668 7.61 24.54 4.29
N ALA A 669 6.31 24.39 4.52
CA ALA A 669 5.76 23.60 5.63
C ALA A 669 6.18 22.13 5.53
N LEU A 670 6.09 21.54 4.33
CA LEU A 670 6.54 20.18 4.07
C LEU A 670 8.04 20.02 4.35
N SER A 671 8.87 20.96 3.87
CA SER A 671 10.30 20.99 4.14
C SER A 671 10.61 21.04 5.64
N GLY A 672 9.89 21.87 6.40
CA GLY A 672 10.04 21.96 7.85
C GLY A 672 9.68 20.65 8.54
N LEU A 673 8.52 20.06 8.22
CA LEU A 673 8.11 18.76 8.78
C LEU A 673 9.08 17.64 8.44
N MET A 674 9.61 17.61 7.22
CA MET A 674 10.61 16.61 6.81
C MET A 674 11.94 16.80 7.53
N HIS A 675 12.28 18.03 7.93
CA HIS A 675 13.47 18.32 8.71
C HIS A 675 13.30 17.90 10.19
N GLU A 676 12.14 18.16 10.78
CA GLU A 676 11.88 17.89 12.21
C GLU A 676 11.50 16.42 12.49
N ASN A 677 10.68 15.81 11.64
CA ASN A 677 10.03 14.53 11.95
C ASN A 677 10.74 13.30 11.36
N ILE A 678 11.67 13.47 10.42
CA ILE A 678 12.40 12.36 9.82
C ILE A 678 13.73 12.17 10.58
N ASN A 679 13.91 10.97 11.15
CA ASN A 679 15.17 10.57 11.77
C ASN A 679 16.36 10.78 10.80
N ARG A 680 17.47 11.34 11.29
CA ARG A 680 18.67 11.70 10.51
C ARG A 680 19.55 10.50 10.11
N ILE A 681 18.89 9.41 9.72
CA ILE A 681 19.50 8.21 9.14
C ILE A 681 19.63 8.36 7.62
N ALA A 682 20.17 7.33 6.95
CA ALA A 682 20.44 7.36 5.51
C ALA A 682 19.26 7.83 4.63
N GLY A 683 18.02 7.46 4.97
CA GLY A 683 16.84 7.86 4.18
C GLY A 683 16.66 9.38 4.07
N TRP A 684 16.80 10.09 5.20
CA TRP A 684 16.75 11.56 5.21
C TRP A 684 17.87 12.18 4.37
N ARG A 685 19.07 11.58 4.38
CA ARG A 685 20.23 12.06 3.63
C ARG A 685 20.01 11.99 2.14
N PHE A 686 19.44 10.90 1.62
CA PHE A 686 19.10 10.80 0.18
C PHE A 686 18.07 11.84 -0.23
N LEU A 687 17.03 12.02 0.59
CA LEU A 687 16.01 13.04 0.35
C LEU A 687 16.59 14.45 0.32
N ASP A 688 17.35 14.85 1.33
CA ASP A 688 17.94 16.19 1.38
C ASP A 688 18.99 16.37 0.27
N MET A 689 19.84 15.36 0.02
CA MET A 689 20.81 15.38 -1.08
C MET A 689 20.13 15.56 -2.45
N GLY A 690 18.99 14.92 -2.70
CA GLY A 690 18.19 15.14 -3.90
C GLY A 690 17.78 16.61 -4.06
N ARG A 691 17.26 17.22 -2.98
CA ARG A 691 16.92 18.66 -2.96
C ARG A 691 18.14 19.54 -3.21
N ARG A 692 19.24 19.31 -2.50
CA ARG A 692 20.48 20.10 -2.63
C ARG A 692 21.05 20.05 -4.04
N ILE A 693 21.05 18.87 -4.67
CA ILE A 693 21.51 18.69 -6.05
C ILE A 693 20.63 19.50 -7.01
N GLU A 694 19.31 19.35 -6.91
CA GLU A 694 18.41 20.03 -7.81
C GLU A 694 18.45 21.56 -7.62
N ARG A 695 18.52 22.03 -6.37
CA ARG A 695 18.71 23.44 -6.06
C ARG A 695 20.02 23.97 -6.62
N GLY A 696 21.12 23.26 -6.44
CA GLY A 696 22.42 23.66 -6.98
C GLY A 696 22.38 23.81 -8.51
N ILE A 697 21.71 22.89 -9.21
CA ILE A 697 21.51 22.96 -10.67
C ILE A 697 20.65 24.17 -11.04
N ALA A 698 19.52 24.39 -10.37
CA ALA A 698 18.64 25.52 -10.63
C ALA A 698 19.35 26.85 -10.39
N THR A 699 20.08 26.98 -9.28
CA THR A 699 20.87 28.18 -8.95
C THR A 699 21.94 28.47 -10.01
N CYS A 700 22.67 27.45 -10.49
CA CYS A 700 23.63 27.63 -11.59
C CYS A 700 22.94 28.17 -12.87
N ARG A 701 21.76 27.65 -13.19
CA ARG A 701 20.97 28.10 -14.35
C ARG A 701 20.50 29.53 -14.18
N PHE A 702 20.03 29.92 -12.99
CA PHE A 702 19.65 31.30 -12.72
C PHE A 702 20.84 32.24 -12.89
N ALA A 703 22.00 31.93 -12.29
CA ALA A 703 23.21 32.73 -12.43
C ALA A 703 23.66 32.85 -13.89
N ARG A 704 23.60 31.77 -14.68
CA ARG A 704 23.95 31.76 -16.12
C ARG A 704 23.09 32.69 -16.97
N LEU A 705 21.84 32.95 -16.57
CA LEU A 705 20.92 33.79 -17.34
C LEU A 705 20.85 35.23 -16.84
N PHE A 706 21.01 35.44 -15.53
CA PHE A 706 20.71 36.71 -14.88
C PHE A 706 21.94 37.39 -14.25
N ALA A 707 23.06 36.68 -14.09
CA ALA A 707 24.32 37.23 -13.58
C ALA A 707 25.43 37.15 -14.65
N THR A 708 25.13 37.59 -15.88
CA THR A 708 26.11 37.73 -16.97
C THR A 708 26.84 39.07 -16.89
N PRO A 709 27.97 39.26 -17.60
CA PRO A 709 28.64 40.57 -17.65
C PRO A 709 27.73 41.71 -18.16
N GLU A 710 26.72 41.38 -18.98
CA GLU A 710 25.72 42.29 -19.54
C GLU A 710 24.43 42.36 -18.70
N ALA A 711 24.42 41.78 -17.49
CA ALA A 711 23.26 41.79 -16.61
C ALA A 711 22.89 43.22 -16.20
N THR A 712 21.60 43.53 -16.31
CA THR A 712 21.05 44.77 -15.76
C THR A 712 20.87 44.66 -14.25
N ALA A 713 20.67 45.79 -13.56
CA ALA A 713 20.31 45.76 -12.13
C ALA A 713 19.03 44.93 -11.89
N ASP A 714 18.09 44.98 -12.84
CA ASP A 714 16.86 44.22 -12.84
C ASP A 714 17.09 42.70 -12.89
N ASP A 715 18.02 42.26 -13.74
CA ASP A 715 18.44 40.85 -13.83
C ASP A 715 19.08 40.38 -12.52
N LEU A 716 19.93 41.21 -11.92
CA LEU A 716 20.56 40.88 -10.65
C LEU A 716 19.54 40.85 -9.49
N ASP A 717 18.53 41.71 -9.52
CA ASP A 717 17.40 41.65 -8.58
C ASP A 717 16.57 40.35 -8.78
N VAL A 718 16.37 39.89 -10.02
CA VAL A 718 15.72 38.59 -10.31
C VAL A 718 16.48 37.44 -9.68
N VAL A 719 17.80 37.33 -9.92
CA VAL A 719 18.54 36.17 -9.41
C VAL A 719 18.51 36.15 -7.88
N LEU A 720 18.61 37.31 -7.24
CA LEU A 720 18.51 37.44 -5.77
C LEU A 720 17.11 37.10 -5.24
N ASP A 721 16.03 37.41 -5.97
CA ASP A 721 14.66 37.00 -5.61
C ASP A 721 14.45 35.48 -5.76
N LEU A 722 14.90 34.91 -6.88
CA LEU A 722 14.79 33.47 -7.14
C LEU A 722 15.52 32.63 -6.08
N ILE A 723 16.62 33.14 -5.52
CA ILE A 723 17.32 32.52 -4.39
C ILE A 723 16.99 33.13 -3.02
N ASP A 724 15.93 33.92 -2.91
CA ASP A 724 15.41 34.45 -1.64
C ASP A 724 16.45 35.19 -0.78
N SER A 725 17.36 35.92 -1.43
CA SER A 725 18.53 36.53 -0.79
C SER A 725 18.53 38.07 -0.87
N GLN A 726 17.42 38.69 -1.30
CA GLN A 726 17.30 40.15 -1.41
C GLN A 726 17.54 40.86 -0.06
N ILE A 727 16.96 40.36 1.03
CA ILE A 727 17.10 40.97 2.37
C ILE A 727 18.57 40.90 2.82
N THR A 728 19.18 39.72 2.72
CA THR A 728 20.59 39.50 3.08
C THR A 728 21.52 40.37 2.24
N TYR A 729 21.29 40.45 0.93
CA TYR A 729 22.07 41.28 0.03
C TYR A 729 21.98 42.77 0.42
N ARG A 730 20.76 43.30 0.59
CA ARG A 730 20.54 44.71 0.97
C ARG A 730 21.11 45.07 2.35
N SER A 731 21.17 44.10 3.26
CA SER A 731 21.80 44.27 4.57
C SER A 731 23.33 44.37 4.46
N ARG A 732 23.95 43.54 3.62
CA ARG A 732 25.42 43.46 3.45
C ARG A 732 25.97 44.57 2.55
N TYR A 733 25.23 44.91 1.50
CA TYR A 733 25.62 45.89 0.49
C TYR A 733 24.61 47.04 0.48
N ARG A 734 25.05 48.21 0.98
CA ARG A 734 24.21 49.42 1.11
C ARG A 734 24.08 50.21 -0.20
N SER A 735 24.89 49.88 -1.21
CA SER A 735 24.81 50.41 -2.57
C SER A 735 23.84 49.59 -3.43
N GLY A 736 23.50 50.09 -4.62
CA GLY A 736 22.70 49.34 -5.60
C GLY A 736 23.29 47.96 -5.95
N VAL A 737 22.48 47.10 -6.59
CA VAL A 737 22.88 45.72 -6.90
C VAL A 737 24.02 45.70 -7.93
N ALA A 738 25.06 44.92 -7.63
CA ALA A 738 26.27 44.81 -8.43
C ALA A 738 26.60 43.34 -8.71
N LEU A 739 27.22 43.08 -9.86
CA LEU A 739 27.39 41.75 -10.41
C LEU A 739 28.25 40.82 -9.52
N ALA A 740 29.45 41.25 -9.13
CA ALA A 740 30.35 40.41 -8.33
C ALA A 740 29.76 40.05 -6.95
N PRO A 741 29.23 41.01 -6.16
CA PRO A 741 28.49 40.70 -4.92
C PRO A 741 27.29 39.76 -5.11
N ALA A 742 26.55 39.89 -6.21
CA ALA A 742 25.42 39.01 -6.51
C ALA A 742 25.90 37.60 -6.87
N ARG A 743 26.96 37.47 -7.68
CA ARG A 743 27.59 36.17 -8.00
C ARG A 743 28.13 35.47 -6.77
N ASP A 744 28.82 36.20 -5.90
CA ASP A 744 29.32 35.68 -4.62
C ASP A 744 28.17 35.12 -3.76
N MET A 745 27.14 35.93 -3.52
CA MET A 745 25.96 35.54 -2.73
C MET A 745 25.24 34.30 -3.28
N VAL A 746 25.16 34.18 -4.61
CA VAL A 746 24.43 33.11 -5.31
C VAL A 746 25.26 31.83 -5.44
N MET A 747 26.57 31.94 -5.65
CA MET A 747 27.42 30.80 -6.01
C MET A 747 28.35 30.37 -4.87
N LEU A 748 28.92 31.30 -4.13
CA LEU A 748 30.10 31.07 -3.28
C LEU A 748 29.83 31.24 -1.78
N ASP A 749 28.81 32.01 -1.37
CA ASP A 749 28.56 32.30 0.05
C ASP A 749 28.25 31.03 0.86
N PRO A 750 29.14 30.57 1.76
CA PRO A 750 28.95 29.32 2.49
C PRO A 750 27.90 29.42 3.61
N TYR A 751 27.39 30.62 3.91
CA TYR A 751 26.36 30.84 4.93
C TYR A 751 24.96 30.98 4.35
N ASN A 752 24.84 31.12 3.02
CA ASN A 752 23.56 31.20 2.35
C ASN A 752 23.01 29.79 2.03
N PRO A 753 21.88 29.35 2.63
CA PRO A 753 21.32 28.01 2.41
C PRO A 753 20.84 27.73 0.99
N ARG A 754 20.87 28.73 0.10
CA ARG A 754 20.52 28.60 -1.33
C ARG A 754 21.71 28.76 -2.27
N SER A 755 22.90 29.12 -1.77
CA SER A 755 24.09 29.21 -2.61
C SER A 755 24.55 27.83 -3.08
N VAL A 756 25.26 27.79 -4.20
CA VAL A 756 25.82 26.53 -4.73
C VAL A 756 26.88 25.95 -3.79
N ALA A 757 27.76 26.79 -3.22
CA ALA A 757 28.76 26.37 -2.23
C ALA A 757 28.12 25.67 -1.02
N PHE A 758 27.05 26.24 -0.44
CA PHE A 758 26.34 25.61 0.66
C PHE A 758 25.74 24.26 0.24
N GLN A 759 25.11 24.18 -0.94
CA GLN A 759 24.52 22.92 -1.41
C GLN A 759 25.57 21.82 -1.52
N VAL A 760 26.72 22.12 -2.14
CA VAL A 760 27.80 21.15 -2.36
C VAL A 760 28.42 20.72 -1.03
N ALA A 761 28.62 21.63 -0.08
CA ALA A 761 29.12 21.31 1.25
C ALA A 761 28.19 20.33 1.99
N GLN A 762 26.86 20.57 1.93
CA GLN A 762 25.88 19.66 2.55
C GLN A 762 25.84 18.29 1.84
N ILE A 763 25.94 18.25 0.51
CA ILE A 763 26.01 16.98 -0.25
C ILE A 763 27.24 16.18 0.18
N ASP A 764 28.41 16.82 0.30
CA ASP A 764 29.65 16.17 0.74
C ASP A 764 29.50 15.60 2.16
N ALA A 765 28.92 16.35 3.09
CA ALA A 765 28.62 15.90 4.45
C ALA A 765 27.62 14.73 4.48
N HIS A 766 26.60 14.72 3.60
CA HIS A 766 25.69 13.59 3.50
C HIS A 766 26.39 12.33 3.01
N LEU A 767 27.17 12.42 1.93
CA LEU A 767 27.95 11.32 1.39
C LEU A 767 28.98 10.81 2.41
N ALA A 768 29.41 11.67 3.32
CA ALA A 768 30.38 11.31 4.33
C ALA A 768 29.88 10.28 5.34
N ASP A 769 28.60 10.36 5.66
CA ASP A 769 27.95 9.54 6.67
C ASP A 769 27.25 8.30 6.08
N LEU A 770 27.31 8.11 4.75
CA LEU A 770 26.75 6.94 4.07
C LEU A 770 27.72 5.73 4.16
N PRO A 771 27.18 4.50 4.13
CA PRO A 771 28.00 3.31 4.26
C PRO A 771 28.86 3.08 3.02
N SER A 772 30.14 2.83 3.23
CA SER A 772 31.08 2.38 2.19
C SER A 772 30.92 0.88 1.91
N LEU A 773 31.14 0.44 0.67
CA LEU A 773 31.26 -0.99 0.34
C LEU A 773 32.63 -1.56 0.69
N ARG A 774 33.64 -0.69 0.79
CA ARG A 774 35.03 -1.06 1.07
C ARG A 774 35.47 -0.52 2.41
N ASN A 775 36.29 -1.30 3.10
CA ASN A 775 36.94 -0.90 4.35
C ASN A 775 38.43 -0.58 4.14
N ASP A 776 38.81 -0.11 2.95
CA ASP A 776 40.19 0.24 2.57
C ASP A 776 40.55 1.72 2.85
N GLY A 777 39.59 2.52 3.32
CA GLY A 777 39.76 3.95 3.57
C GLY A 777 39.77 4.83 2.31
N ILE A 778 39.58 4.26 1.12
CA ILE A 778 39.60 5.01 -0.15
C ILE A 778 38.24 5.64 -0.43
N LEU A 779 38.22 6.93 -0.78
CA LEU A 779 36.99 7.63 -1.14
C LEU A 779 36.35 7.04 -2.42
N GLU A 780 35.09 6.62 -2.28
CA GLU A 780 34.24 6.20 -3.39
C GLU A 780 33.94 7.38 -4.34
N THR A 781 33.60 7.06 -5.59
CA THR A 781 33.45 8.05 -6.68
C THR A 781 32.55 9.25 -6.33
N PRO A 782 31.34 9.08 -5.77
CA PRO A 782 30.48 10.23 -5.46
C PRO A 782 31.13 11.19 -4.47
N ARG A 783 31.76 10.65 -3.41
CA ARG A 783 32.42 11.47 -2.39
C ARG A 783 33.67 12.16 -2.91
N ARG A 784 34.46 11.50 -3.76
CA ARG A 784 35.61 12.13 -4.43
C ARG A 784 35.18 13.32 -5.29
N MET A 785 34.08 13.17 -6.01
CA MET A 785 33.53 14.24 -6.86
C MET A 785 32.99 15.42 -6.02
N SER A 786 32.26 15.15 -4.93
CA SER A 786 31.75 16.20 -4.04
C SER A 786 32.87 16.95 -3.34
N THR A 787 33.86 16.25 -2.78
CA THR A 787 35.00 16.87 -2.07
C THR A 787 35.82 17.75 -3.01
N SER A 788 36.06 17.30 -4.25
CA SER A 788 36.77 18.09 -5.27
C SER A 788 35.98 19.36 -5.66
N LEU A 789 34.66 19.25 -5.86
CA LEU A 789 33.84 20.40 -6.21
C LEU A 789 33.71 21.40 -5.05
N HIS A 790 33.57 20.90 -3.81
CA HIS A 790 33.53 21.72 -2.61
C HIS A 790 34.81 22.54 -2.45
N SER A 791 35.97 21.89 -2.62
CA SER A 791 37.28 22.56 -2.50
C SER A 791 37.47 23.64 -3.56
N GLU A 792 37.01 23.40 -4.79
CA GLU A 792 37.08 24.39 -5.87
C GLU A 792 36.21 25.62 -5.58
N LEU A 793 34.96 25.42 -5.13
CA LEU A 793 34.07 26.53 -4.81
C LEU A 793 34.61 27.38 -3.65
N ALA A 794 35.28 26.75 -2.68
CA ALA A 794 35.84 27.44 -1.51
C ALA A 794 37.03 28.38 -1.83
N VAL A 795 37.68 28.21 -2.99
CA VAL A 795 38.85 29.00 -3.40
C VAL A 795 38.60 29.87 -4.64
N THR A 796 37.41 29.78 -5.23
CA THR A 796 37.04 30.57 -6.43
C THR A 796 36.66 31.99 -6.01
N GLU A 797 37.05 32.99 -6.80
CA GLU A 797 36.60 34.38 -6.62
C GLU A 797 35.40 34.71 -7.53
N ALA A 798 34.56 35.65 -7.14
CA ALA A 798 33.30 35.95 -7.84
C ALA A 798 33.50 36.50 -9.26
N GLU A 799 34.63 37.16 -9.49
CA GLU A 799 35.07 37.73 -10.75
C GLU A 799 35.39 36.63 -11.78
N GLU A 800 35.81 35.45 -11.34
CA GLU A 800 36.17 34.30 -12.18
C GLU A 800 34.94 33.50 -12.67
N LEU A 801 33.76 33.79 -12.13
CA LEU A 801 32.51 33.07 -12.45
C LEU A 801 31.87 33.57 -13.74
N ASP A 802 32.46 33.22 -14.88
CA ASP A 802 31.84 33.42 -16.19
C ASP A 802 30.76 32.36 -16.52
N THR A 803 30.00 32.58 -17.60
CA THR A 803 28.93 31.68 -18.05
C THR A 803 29.42 30.24 -18.32
N GLY A 804 30.68 30.09 -18.76
CA GLY A 804 31.32 28.80 -19.03
C GLY A 804 31.67 28.06 -17.74
N ARG A 805 32.23 28.75 -16.75
CA ARG A 805 32.54 28.20 -15.43
C ARG A 805 31.26 27.79 -14.69
N LEU A 806 30.23 28.62 -14.75
CA LEU A 806 28.91 28.30 -14.20
C LEU A 806 28.30 27.04 -14.87
N LEU A 807 28.48 26.88 -16.19
CA LEU A 807 28.07 25.64 -16.89
C LEU A 807 28.87 24.42 -16.40
N ALA A 808 30.18 24.58 -16.24
CA ALA A 808 31.04 23.49 -15.80
C ALA A 808 30.67 23.02 -14.38
N ILE A 809 30.34 23.94 -13.48
CA ILE A 809 29.84 23.64 -12.14
C ILE A 809 28.49 22.91 -12.24
N GLU A 810 27.53 23.41 -13.02
CA GLU A 810 26.23 22.75 -13.26
C GLU A 810 26.43 21.30 -13.73
N GLN A 811 27.25 21.09 -14.76
CA GLN A 811 27.53 19.77 -15.32
C GLN A 811 28.23 18.83 -14.33
N ARG A 812 29.04 19.36 -13.40
CA ARG A 812 29.66 18.55 -12.34
C ARG A 812 28.66 18.12 -11.27
N ILE A 813 27.71 19.00 -10.90
CA ILE A 813 26.62 18.64 -9.99
C ILE A 813 25.72 17.57 -10.64
N MET A 814 25.43 17.69 -11.94
CA MET A 814 24.69 16.66 -12.69
C MET A 814 25.43 15.32 -12.68
N ARG A 815 26.72 15.30 -13.03
CA ARG A 815 27.54 14.08 -12.99
C ARG A 815 27.64 13.48 -11.58
N LEU A 816 27.64 14.32 -10.53
CA LEU A 816 27.62 13.85 -9.14
C LEU A 816 26.31 13.10 -8.85
N ALA A 817 25.17 13.59 -9.33
CA ALA A 817 23.90 12.88 -9.21
C ALA A 817 23.93 11.50 -9.89
N ASP A 818 24.51 11.41 -11.09
CA ASP A 818 24.66 10.15 -11.81
C ASP A 818 25.58 9.19 -11.05
N ALA A 819 26.66 9.69 -10.44
CA ALA A 819 27.56 8.89 -9.62
C ALA A 819 26.87 8.36 -8.35
N VAL A 820 26.03 9.16 -7.70
CA VAL A 820 25.19 8.73 -6.57
C VAL A 820 24.27 7.60 -7.01
N ALA A 821 23.57 7.76 -8.13
CA ALA A 821 22.66 6.75 -8.66
C ALA A 821 23.37 5.44 -8.99
N ALA A 822 24.52 5.52 -9.68
CA ALA A 822 25.35 4.38 -10.01
C ALA A 822 25.90 3.66 -8.78
N ARG A 823 26.10 4.35 -7.64
CA ARG A 823 26.65 3.71 -6.44
C ARG A 823 25.58 3.10 -5.53
N TYR A 824 24.42 3.74 -5.39
CA TYR A 824 23.46 3.42 -4.34
C TYR A 824 22.16 2.79 -4.85
N PHE A 825 21.78 3.01 -6.11
CA PHE A 825 20.47 2.62 -6.65
C PHE A 825 20.55 1.33 -7.50
N LEU A 826 19.40 0.81 -7.91
CA LEU A 826 19.27 -0.55 -8.46
C LEU A 826 20.13 -0.81 -9.71
N GLN A 827 20.39 0.23 -10.52
CA GLN A 827 21.20 0.13 -11.75
C GLN A 827 22.71 -0.05 -11.50
N GLY A 828 23.21 0.22 -10.29
CA GLY A 828 24.64 0.06 -9.99
C GLY A 828 25.00 -0.50 -8.61
N ALA A 829 24.01 -0.79 -7.74
CA ALA A 829 24.18 -1.58 -6.51
C ALA A 829 24.69 -3.02 -6.76
N SER A 830 24.75 -3.44 -8.02
CA SER A 830 25.36 -4.68 -8.49
C SER A 830 26.88 -4.55 -8.62
N ALA A 831 27.63 -4.75 -7.53
CA ALA A 831 28.91 -5.49 -7.54
C ALA A 831 29.72 -5.32 -6.24
N LYS A 832 29.33 -6.05 -5.18
CA LYS A 832 30.20 -6.75 -4.19
C LYS A 832 29.53 -6.80 -2.81
N ARG A 833 29.83 -7.87 -2.07
CA ARG A 833 29.56 -7.96 -0.64
C ARG A 833 30.40 -6.85 0.05
N PRO A 834 29.91 -6.18 1.10
CA PRO A 834 30.83 -5.55 2.04
C PRO A 834 31.77 -6.66 2.52
N ASP A 835 33.08 -6.46 2.40
CA ASP A 835 34.08 -7.46 2.76
C ASP A 835 33.78 -8.04 4.15
N GLN A 836 34.01 -9.36 4.29
CA GLN A 836 33.69 -10.13 5.49
C GLN A 836 34.16 -9.39 6.76
N GLN A 837 33.22 -8.92 7.58
CA GLN A 837 33.50 -8.72 8.99
C GLN A 837 33.39 -10.10 9.65
N PRO A 838 34.48 -10.68 10.20
CA PRO A 838 34.34 -11.56 11.34
C PRO A 838 33.80 -10.71 12.50
N ASP A 839 33.05 -11.36 13.39
CA ASP A 839 32.49 -10.81 14.63
C ASP A 839 31.19 -10.01 14.50
N LEU A 840 30.08 -10.76 14.49
CA LEU A 840 29.08 -10.73 15.57
C LEU A 840 28.15 -11.93 15.34
N ALA A 841 28.54 -13.05 15.98
CA ALA A 841 27.74 -14.26 16.14
C ALA A 841 26.45 -13.99 16.91
#